data_AF-A0A2P8W9V6-F1
#
_entry.id   AF-A0A2P8W9V6-F1
#
_cell.length_a   1.000
_cell.length_b   1.000
_cell.length_c   1.000
_cell.angle_alpha   90.00
_cell.angle_beta   90.00
_cell.angle_gamma   90.00
#
_symmetry.space_group_name_H-M   'P 1'
#
loop_
_entity.id
_entity.type
_entity.pdbx_description
1 polymer ?
#
loop_
_entity_poly.entity_id
_entity_poly.type
_entity_poly.pdbx_seq_one_letter_code
_entity_poly.pdbx_strand_id
1 'polypeptide(L)'
;MSIKSKSSLPVPLTHLGAFAAAVLSTNTIADPAQAITFNFSYAHGTRQEIIDGFEKAGSLWSAQLTDTYLDSSTFRNLETEINIFVNYSQLSTDNVLGGARPGMVRVNYDKYLTASFRNISSEADWQAFRSLQLIDNDHGVTQDILAELGVNKYNTDSQNRNLLSDLGFNLNANQAISEQGATILNQLTLDHLRQINRNNVEFKSDKFKMLATDTEAVKYDKLEPASPDQTALVDNNGNDNNKKIWLTRANAKALGLIQAIDDAFDAEIAINSLILGQDSLDAIWDFNRVYDITSGVDSNKYDFLSVAQHEIGHSLGFVSGLDAFELLNATASGELGTLIEDKDLAYVSPMDLYRYSEKSRAVGAFDWSVSTGDRFFSIDGGETRVASFATGISAEGDGFQSSHWSQQDSPLGVMTPALKRGQALSITENDLLFLDVLGWERTGTAAFDDVSGINAGTEAIADGLSAKANQLGLDWKALETLLTQPAASLINELTQERVAMFAHQQAELSGNLTATNTKLTAARNALTLLQDQKEVEIKAKESQVKTQQGILENSQKQLTELKRSQADYEKDKQELQSKIQEQEAKLQTTTKASDREKIQSEINKLTSALSSVDAQLKINLESQSKIQPIVNAEQIKLSSLQSDLSRLQTDLNNLSTTPEIQSLELQKTQLESTLKTLNGLDGQSLKLAQKSDSVFIKERLAKIKTSLNDKLSSLNYLGAGPRRAEEERKALEQVVKLAQEQEKLWNSLVSDHEIALFPGAGSQVQEWLTGTTEELKAYMETATFYQLGVLYETVANASPDQQAEWIEKLTQASVLLASNEPLDEKEAAKLQSRIAKKLQDLIEASGPDGPLSRSRSGSTTSSWRYWLSRSRTGSTTTTFRYWQTIHADYMDA
;
A
#
# COMPACT_ATOMS: atom_id res chain seq x y z
N MET A 1 -31.72 -0.42 49.89
CA MET A 1 -32.95 -1.07 50.40
C MET A 1 -33.37 -2.12 49.38
N SER A 2 -33.40 -3.39 49.81
CA SER A 2 -33.94 -4.63 49.22
C SER A 2 -33.68 -5.04 47.76
N ILE A 3 -33.00 -6.19 47.67
CA ILE A 3 -32.98 -7.22 46.62
C ILE A 3 -34.33 -7.98 46.59
N LYS A 4 -34.73 -8.53 45.42
CA LYS A 4 -35.33 -9.87 45.14
C LYS A 4 -36.08 -9.82 43.79
N SER A 5 -35.55 -10.41 42.71
CA SER A 5 -35.52 -11.84 42.33
C SER A 5 -36.89 -12.49 42.12
N LYS A 6 -37.11 -13.06 40.93
CA LYS A 6 -37.59 -14.44 40.76
C LYS A 6 -37.35 -14.97 39.35
N SER A 7 -36.76 -16.16 39.36
CA SER A 7 -36.34 -17.09 38.32
C SER A 7 -37.46 -17.94 37.74
N SER A 8 -37.31 -18.41 36.49
CA SER A 8 -37.40 -19.85 36.12
C SER A 8 -37.15 -20.09 34.62
N LEU A 9 -36.12 -20.89 34.32
CA LEU A 9 -35.89 -21.67 33.08
C LEU A 9 -37.01 -22.74 32.88
N PRO A 10 -37.24 -23.36 31.70
CA PRO A 10 -36.21 -23.93 30.80
C PRO A 10 -36.43 -23.90 29.27
N VAL A 11 -35.33 -24.24 28.59
CA VAL A 11 -35.12 -24.50 27.15
C VAL A 11 -36.02 -25.63 26.62
N PRO A 12 -36.41 -25.59 25.32
CA PRO A 12 -35.98 -26.65 24.42
C PRO A 12 -35.42 -26.13 23.08
N LEU A 13 -34.31 -26.74 22.65
CA LEU A 13 -33.81 -26.70 21.27
C LEU A 13 -34.85 -27.32 20.33
N THR A 14 -35.09 -26.72 19.16
CA THR A 14 -35.20 -27.43 17.86
C THR A 14 -35.27 -26.44 16.69
N HIS A 15 -34.27 -26.57 15.81
CA HIS A 15 -34.22 -26.36 14.35
C HIS A 15 -34.97 -25.22 13.61
N LEU A 16 -34.14 -24.47 12.85
CA LEU A 16 -34.29 -24.06 11.44
C LEU A 16 -35.60 -23.37 11.00
N GLY A 17 -35.49 -22.09 10.62
CA GLY A 17 -36.45 -21.47 9.73
C GLY A 17 -36.46 -19.95 9.78
N ALA A 18 -35.89 -19.33 8.74
CA ALA A 18 -36.24 -18.00 8.21
C ALA A 18 -36.19 -16.79 9.16
N PHE A 19 -35.15 -15.97 9.00
CA PHE A 19 -35.27 -14.52 9.18
C PHE A 19 -35.05 -13.85 7.83
N ALA A 20 -36.16 -13.43 7.22
CA ALA A 20 -36.19 -12.49 6.12
C ALA A 20 -36.59 -11.11 6.66
N ALA A 21 -35.90 -10.10 6.14
CA ALA A 21 -36.27 -8.69 6.04
C ALA A 21 -36.37 -7.83 7.33
N ALA A 22 -35.32 -7.03 7.55
CA ALA A 22 -35.46 -5.60 7.83
C ALA A 22 -34.13 -4.86 7.53
N VAL A 23 -34.03 -4.40 6.28
CA VAL A 23 -33.39 -3.16 5.78
C VAL A 23 -32.43 -2.44 6.75
N LEU A 24 -31.13 -2.61 6.50
CA LEU A 24 -30.11 -1.59 6.70
C LEU A 24 -29.37 -1.46 5.36
N SER A 25 -29.77 -0.46 4.58
CA SER A 25 -29.07 -0.01 3.39
C SER A 25 -27.73 0.59 3.81
N THR A 26 -26.69 -0.23 3.89
CA THR A 26 -25.32 0.25 3.72
C THR A 26 -25.07 0.32 2.23
N ASN A 27 -25.03 1.53 1.69
CA ASN A 27 -24.47 1.81 0.38
C ASN A 27 -23.08 1.17 0.33
N THR A 28 -22.97 0.01 -0.30
CA THR A 28 -21.74 -0.40 -0.94
C THR A 28 -21.57 0.55 -2.11
N ILE A 29 -20.84 1.63 -1.90
CA ILE A 29 -20.15 2.28 -3.00
C ILE A 29 -19.26 1.18 -3.56
N ALA A 30 -19.65 0.61 -4.72
CA ALA A 30 -18.73 -0.20 -5.49
C ALA A 30 -17.51 0.68 -5.77
N ASP A 31 -16.33 0.25 -5.35
CA ASP A 31 -15.09 0.85 -5.84
C ASP A 31 -15.14 0.79 -7.38
N PRO A 32 -14.98 1.90 -8.11
CA PRO A 32 -14.88 1.88 -9.56
C PRO A 32 -13.46 1.41 -9.91
N ALA A 33 -13.18 0.12 -9.76
CA ALA A 33 -11.83 -0.42 -9.92
C ALA A 33 -11.53 -0.93 -11.34
N GLN A 34 -12.38 -0.59 -12.33
CA GLN A 34 -12.26 -1.00 -13.73
C GLN A 34 -12.94 0.04 -14.61
N ALA A 35 -12.34 1.22 -14.78
CA ALA A 35 -12.78 2.25 -15.73
C ALA A 35 -11.63 2.61 -16.68
N ILE A 36 -11.87 3.25 -17.81
CA ILE A 36 -10.78 3.88 -18.57
C ILE A 36 -10.31 5.15 -17.86
N THR A 37 -9.02 5.47 -17.91
CA THR A 37 -8.48 6.70 -17.30
C THR A 37 -8.10 7.71 -18.38
N PHE A 38 -8.57 8.96 -18.26
CA PHE A 38 -8.15 10.08 -19.10
C PHE A 38 -7.04 10.87 -18.44
N ASN A 39 -5.95 11.08 -19.18
CA ASN A 39 -4.83 11.92 -18.78
C ASN A 39 -4.80 13.18 -19.66
N PHE A 40 -5.32 14.28 -19.11
CA PHE A 40 -5.37 15.56 -19.82
C PHE A 40 -4.13 16.41 -19.58
N SER A 41 -3.68 17.05 -20.65
CA SER A 41 -2.72 18.15 -20.60
C SER A 41 -3.30 19.37 -21.31
N TYR A 42 -2.92 20.57 -20.86
CA TYR A 42 -3.59 21.80 -21.30
C TYR A 42 -2.58 22.83 -21.78
N ALA A 43 -2.96 23.61 -22.79
CA ALA A 43 -2.17 24.74 -23.25
C ALA A 43 -1.96 25.78 -22.13
N HIS A 44 -0.84 26.50 -22.18
CA HIS A 44 -0.50 27.50 -21.17
C HIS A 44 -1.57 28.60 -21.10
N GLY A 45 -2.08 28.87 -19.89
CA GLY A 45 -3.10 29.91 -19.66
C GLY A 45 -4.54 29.45 -19.91
N THR A 46 -4.78 28.14 -20.05
CA THR A 46 -6.13 27.55 -20.08
C THR A 46 -6.92 27.94 -18.83
N ARG A 47 -8.17 28.35 -19.01
CA ARG A 47 -9.08 28.70 -17.91
C ARG A 47 -9.48 27.47 -17.10
N GLN A 48 -9.66 27.67 -15.80
CA GLN A 48 -10.01 26.58 -14.88
C GLN A 48 -11.35 25.93 -15.24
N GLU A 49 -12.35 26.70 -15.67
CA GLU A 49 -13.68 26.15 -16.01
C GLU A 49 -13.63 25.20 -17.22
N ILE A 50 -12.64 25.39 -18.10
CA ILE A 50 -12.42 24.53 -19.27
C ILE A 50 -11.66 23.26 -18.86
N ILE A 51 -10.65 23.40 -17.99
CA ILE A 51 -9.99 22.25 -17.36
C ILE A 51 -11.05 21.39 -16.66
N ASP A 52 -11.82 21.99 -15.74
CA ASP A 52 -12.90 21.32 -15.01
C ASP A 52 -13.92 20.66 -15.95
N GLY A 53 -14.24 21.32 -17.07
CA GLY A 53 -15.18 20.79 -18.07
C GLY A 53 -14.67 19.54 -18.79
N PHE A 54 -13.39 19.50 -19.17
CA PHE A 54 -12.78 18.30 -19.77
C PHE A 54 -12.56 17.19 -18.76
N GLU A 55 -12.07 17.50 -17.55
CA GLU A 55 -11.98 16.51 -16.46
C GLU A 55 -13.35 15.90 -16.16
N LYS A 56 -14.41 16.74 -16.12
CA LYS A 56 -15.77 16.26 -15.92
C LYS A 56 -16.26 15.40 -17.08
N ALA A 57 -16.03 15.81 -18.33
CA ALA A 57 -16.40 15.04 -19.50
C ALA A 57 -15.67 13.68 -19.54
N GLY A 58 -14.38 13.64 -19.24
CA GLY A 58 -13.60 12.42 -19.10
C GLY A 58 -14.19 11.50 -18.03
N SER A 59 -14.50 12.04 -16.84
CA SER A 59 -15.14 11.26 -15.78
C SER A 59 -16.50 10.66 -16.17
N LEU A 60 -17.27 11.34 -17.03
CA LEU A 60 -18.55 10.84 -17.52
C LEU A 60 -18.35 9.68 -18.51
N TRP A 61 -17.35 9.76 -19.38
CA TRP A 61 -16.97 8.65 -20.26
C TRP A 61 -16.41 7.46 -19.48
N SER A 62 -15.50 7.70 -18.52
CA SER A 62 -14.96 6.66 -17.63
C SER A 62 -16.03 5.96 -16.78
N ALA A 63 -17.14 6.65 -16.50
CA ALA A 63 -18.27 6.03 -15.79
C ALA A 63 -19.12 5.09 -16.66
N GLN A 64 -18.94 5.13 -17.99
CA GLN A 64 -19.68 4.30 -18.94
C GLN A 64 -18.81 3.25 -19.63
N LEU A 65 -17.49 3.45 -19.68
CA LEU A 65 -16.54 2.60 -20.37
C LEU A 65 -15.46 2.06 -19.42
N THR A 66 -15.15 0.79 -19.57
CA THR A 66 -14.05 0.09 -18.91
C THR A 66 -13.14 -0.50 -19.96
N ASP A 67 -11.85 -0.55 -19.69
CA ASP A 67 -10.91 -1.33 -20.48
C ASP A 67 -9.69 -1.57 -19.60
N THR A 68 -9.27 -2.83 -19.47
CA THR A 68 -8.17 -3.18 -18.59
C THR A 68 -7.19 -4.10 -19.29
N TYR A 69 -5.90 -3.91 -19.02
CA TYR A 69 -4.85 -4.79 -19.48
C TYR A 69 -4.17 -5.47 -18.29
N LEU A 70 -3.72 -6.72 -18.50
CA LEU A 70 -2.89 -7.40 -17.51
C LEU A 70 -1.48 -6.81 -17.56
N ASP A 71 -1.11 -6.06 -16.53
CA ASP A 71 0.26 -5.59 -16.37
C ASP A 71 1.16 -6.78 -16.03
N SER A 72 1.97 -7.22 -16.98
CA SER A 72 2.91 -8.33 -16.82
C SER A 72 3.93 -8.15 -15.67
N SER A 73 4.11 -6.92 -15.18
CA SER A 73 5.04 -6.62 -14.07
C SER A 73 4.38 -6.74 -12.70
N THR A 74 3.08 -6.41 -12.59
CA THR A 74 2.32 -6.45 -11.32
C THR A 74 1.28 -7.56 -11.25
N PHE A 75 0.99 -8.22 -12.38
CA PHE A 75 -0.08 -9.21 -12.60
C PHE A 75 -1.45 -8.72 -12.15
N ARG A 76 -1.67 -7.40 -12.21
CA ARG A 76 -2.96 -6.76 -11.97
C ARG A 76 -3.56 -6.30 -13.28
N ASN A 77 -4.88 -6.36 -13.36
CA ASN A 77 -5.61 -5.63 -14.39
C ASN A 77 -5.50 -4.15 -14.05
N LEU A 78 -4.81 -3.40 -14.90
CA LEU A 78 -4.68 -1.95 -14.83
C LEU A 78 -5.54 -1.33 -15.92
N GLU A 79 -5.97 -0.10 -15.69
CA GLU A 79 -6.84 0.64 -16.57
C GLU A 79 -6.10 1.14 -17.81
N THR A 80 -6.78 1.16 -18.96
CA THR A 80 -6.25 1.77 -20.18
C THR A 80 -6.21 3.29 -20.04
N GLU A 81 -5.07 3.91 -20.39
CA GLU A 81 -4.83 5.35 -20.27
C GLU A 81 -4.99 6.08 -21.61
N ILE A 82 -5.79 7.15 -21.63
CA ILE A 82 -6.06 7.98 -22.82
C ILE A 82 -5.48 9.37 -22.63
N ASN A 83 -4.44 9.68 -23.41
CA ASN A 83 -3.65 10.90 -23.30
C ASN A 83 -4.19 11.98 -24.27
N ILE A 84 -4.79 13.04 -23.74
CA ILE A 84 -5.40 14.12 -24.55
C ILE A 84 -4.74 15.46 -24.25
N PHE A 85 -4.33 16.18 -25.29
CA PHE A 85 -3.89 17.57 -25.17
C PHE A 85 -5.00 18.53 -25.57
N VAL A 86 -5.35 19.48 -24.70
CA VAL A 86 -6.42 20.46 -24.92
C VAL A 86 -5.82 21.86 -25.14
N ASN A 87 -6.22 22.52 -26.23
CA ASN A 87 -5.71 23.82 -26.64
C ASN A 87 -6.83 24.77 -27.13
N TYR A 88 -6.47 26.03 -27.34
CA TYR A 88 -7.30 27.05 -28.01
C TYR A 88 -6.64 27.44 -29.32
N SER A 89 -7.40 27.33 -30.40
CA SER A 89 -6.96 27.86 -31.68
C SER A 89 -8.14 28.41 -32.44
N GLN A 90 -7.85 29.34 -33.35
CA GLN A 90 -8.83 29.83 -34.29
C GLN A 90 -9.15 28.66 -35.22
N LEU A 91 -10.38 28.16 -35.14
CA LEU A 91 -10.86 27.13 -36.06
C LEU A 91 -11.34 27.79 -37.37
N SER A 92 -11.44 27.00 -38.43
CA SER A 92 -11.56 27.46 -39.81
C SER A 92 -12.84 28.26 -40.13
N THR A 93 -13.85 28.25 -39.25
CA THR A 93 -15.10 29.02 -39.41
C THR A 93 -15.70 29.45 -38.05
N ASP A 94 -16.57 30.48 -38.08
CA ASP A 94 -17.23 31.04 -36.88
C ASP A 94 -18.28 30.11 -36.24
N ASN A 95 -18.68 29.03 -36.93
CA ASN A 95 -19.75 28.12 -36.50
C ASN A 95 -19.24 26.80 -35.90
N VAL A 96 -17.93 26.59 -35.84
CA VAL A 96 -17.34 25.40 -35.22
C VAL A 96 -17.06 25.71 -33.74
N LEU A 97 -17.58 24.90 -32.83
CA LEU A 97 -17.45 25.12 -31.38
C LEU A 97 -16.16 24.50 -30.80
N GLY A 98 -15.82 23.31 -31.26
CA GLY A 98 -14.62 22.56 -30.93
C GLY A 98 -14.20 21.68 -32.11
N GLY A 99 -13.03 21.07 -32.00
CA GLY A 99 -12.60 20.05 -32.94
C GLY A 99 -11.50 19.17 -32.36
N ALA A 100 -11.71 17.86 -32.43
CA ALA A 100 -10.73 16.84 -32.10
C ALA A 100 -9.85 16.50 -33.31
N ARG A 101 -8.57 16.27 -33.02
CA ARG A 101 -7.58 15.70 -33.93
C ARG A 101 -7.01 14.46 -33.25
N PRO A 102 -7.67 13.31 -33.42
CA PRO A 102 -7.16 12.06 -32.86
C PRO A 102 -5.80 11.73 -33.49
N GLY A 103 -4.88 11.22 -32.68
CA GLY A 103 -3.71 10.53 -33.18
C GLY A 103 -4.16 9.24 -33.86
N MET A 104 -3.66 8.97 -35.06
CA MET A 104 -4.17 7.87 -35.88
C MET A 104 -3.09 6.83 -36.15
N VAL A 105 -3.48 5.56 -36.22
CA VAL A 105 -2.64 4.45 -36.68
C VAL A 105 -3.31 3.69 -37.82
N ARG A 106 -2.48 3.07 -38.65
CA ARG A 106 -2.94 2.18 -39.72
C ARG A 106 -2.56 0.75 -39.39
N VAL A 107 -3.54 -0.13 -39.40
CA VAL A 107 -3.35 -1.57 -39.22
C VAL A 107 -3.92 -2.31 -40.42
N ASN A 108 -3.35 -3.45 -40.75
CA ASN A 108 -3.94 -4.32 -41.77
C ASN A 108 -5.26 -4.92 -41.26
N TYR A 109 -6.19 -5.18 -42.17
CA TYR A 109 -7.52 -5.66 -41.84
C TYR A 109 -7.51 -7.03 -41.14
N ASP A 110 -6.57 -7.92 -41.48
CA ASP A 110 -6.39 -9.22 -40.81
C ASP A 110 -6.05 -9.06 -39.32
N LYS A 111 -5.23 -8.06 -38.99
CA LYS A 111 -4.88 -7.71 -37.61
C LYS A 111 -6.06 -7.09 -36.87
N TYR A 112 -6.83 -6.23 -37.53
CA TYR A 112 -8.04 -5.63 -36.97
C TYR A 112 -9.09 -6.70 -36.65
N LEU A 113 -9.34 -7.64 -37.57
CA LEU A 113 -10.22 -8.78 -37.34
C LEU A 113 -9.76 -9.64 -36.17
N THR A 114 -8.47 -9.98 -36.15
CA THR A 114 -7.88 -10.79 -35.06
C THR A 114 -8.05 -10.11 -33.70
N ALA A 115 -7.78 -8.81 -33.63
CA ALA A 115 -7.93 -8.04 -32.39
C ALA A 115 -9.40 -7.92 -31.97
N SER A 116 -10.29 -7.61 -32.91
CA SER A 116 -11.73 -7.49 -32.66
C SER A 116 -12.33 -8.81 -32.17
N PHE A 117 -11.91 -9.95 -32.74
CA PHE A 117 -12.36 -11.28 -32.27
C PHE A 117 -11.92 -11.58 -30.84
N ARG A 118 -10.67 -11.22 -30.50
CA ARG A 118 -10.13 -11.39 -29.14
C ARG A 118 -10.87 -10.51 -28.14
N ASN A 119 -11.31 -9.34 -28.58
CA ASN A 119 -12.06 -8.37 -27.78
C ASN A 119 -13.58 -8.60 -27.74
N ILE A 120 -14.09 -9.77 -28.14
CA ILE A 120 -15.54 -10.03 -27.99
C ILE A 120 -15.88 -10.19 -26.50
N SER A 121 -16.75 -9.36 -25.97
CA SER A 121 -17.13 -9.39 -24.55
C SER A 121 -18.65 -9.42 -24.34
N SER A 122 -19.41 -9.21 -25.41
CA SER A 122 -20.86 -9.24 -25.39
C SER A 122 -21.45 -9.93 -26.63
N GLU A 123 -22.77 -10.15 -26.59
CA GLU A 123 -23.49 -10.61 -27.80
C GLU A 123 -23.51 -9.53 -28.88
N ALA A 124 -23.43 -8.25 -28.50
CA ALA A 124 -23.35 -7.15 -29.46
C ALA A 124 -22.03 -7.20 -30.23
N ASP A 125 -20.90 -7.41 -29.55
CA ASP A 125 -19.59 -7.58 -30.21
C ASP A 125 -19.58 -8.81 -31.11
N TRP A 126 -20.19 -9.90 -30.65
CA TRP A 126 -20.27 -11.11 -31.48
C TRP A 126 -21.14 -10.92 -32.73
N GLN A 127 -22.23 -10.18 -32.62
CA GLN A 127 -23.03 -9.81 -33.80
C GLN A 127 -22.25 -8.89 -34.73
N ALA A 128 -21.65 -7.83 -34.19
CA ALA A 128 -20.84 -6.86 -34.93
C ALA A 128 -19.67 -7.55 -35.65
N PHE A 129 -18.92 -8.39 -34.96
CA PHE A 129 -17.81 -9.15 -35.54
C PHE A 129 -18.27 -10.03 -36.72
N ARG A 130 -19.43 -10.70 -36.59
CA ARG A 130 -19.99 -11.52 -37.68
C ARG A 130 -20.45 -10.71 -38.90
N SER A 131 -20.70 -9.41 -38.73
CA SER A 131 -20.99 -8.51 -39.85
C SER A 131 -19.74 -8.09 -40.63
N LEU A 132 -18.55 -8.32 -40.07
CA LEU A 132 -17.28 -8.05 -40.76
C LEU A 132 -17.04 -9.08 -41.87
N GLN A 133 -16.47 -8.60 -42.97
CA GLN A 133 -16.28 -9.42 -44.17
C GLN A 133 -15.05 -10.33 -44.01
N LEU A 134 -15.24 -11.62 -44.24
CA LEU A 134 -14.19 -12.64 -44.27
C LEU A 134 -14.05 -13.21 -45.69
N ILE A 135 -12.84 -13.63 -46.08
CA ILE A 135 -12.65 -14.32 -47.37
C ILE A 135 -13.02 -15.80 -47.23
N ASP A 136 -13.68 -16.37 -48.25
CA ASP A 136 -14.17 -17.77 -48.25
C ASP A 136 -13.09 -18.84 -47.97
N ASN A 137 -11.81 -18.49 -48.13
CA ASN A 137 -10.65 -19.37 -47.93
C ASN A 137 -9.86 -19.08 -46.65
N ASP A 138 -10.45 -18.42 -45.63
CA ASP A 138 -9.82 -18.26 -44.31
C ASP A 138 -9.80 -19.58 -43.51
N HIS A 139 -9.25 -20.62 -44.14
CA HIS A 139 -9.13 -21.96 -43.59
C HIS A 139 -8.21 -22.01 -42.35
N GLY A 140 -7.35 -20.99 -42.17
CA GLY A 140 -6.47 -20.85 -41.01
C GLY A 140 -7.25 -20.65 -39.72
N VAL A 141 -8.16 -19.68 -39.71
CA VAL A 141 -9.09 -19.41 -38.58
C VAL A 141 -9.87 -20.65 -38.20
N THR A 142 -10.36 -21.37 -39.21
CA THR A 142 -11.09 -22.62 -38.99
C THR A 142 -10.22 -23.65 -38.27
N GLN A 143 -8.94 -23.80 -38.66
CA GLN A 143 -8.05 -24.75 -38.01
C GLN A 143 -7.69 -24.35 -36.58
N ASP A 144 -7.46 -23.05 -36.34
CA ASP A 144 -7.17 -22.53 -35.00
C ASP A 144 -8.37 -22.75 -34.08
N ILE A 145 -9.57 -22.37 -34.51
CA ILE A 145 -10.81 -22.58 -33.74
C ILE A 145 -11.07 -24.07 -33.53
N LEU A 146 -10.90 -24.91 -34.55
CA LEU A 146 -11.06 -26.36 -34.42
C LEU A 146 -10.07 -26.94 -33.40
N ALA A 147 -8.81 -26.50 -33.42
CA ALA A 147 -7.79 -26.93 -32.47
C ALA A 147 -8.18 -26.54 -31.03
N GLU A 148 -8.67 -25.32 -30.84
CA GLU A 148 -9.17 -24.84 -29.54
C GLU A 148 -10.42 -25.57 -29.06
N LEU A 149 -11.30 -25.98 -29.98
CA LEU A 149 -12.44 -26.86 -29.69
C LEU A 149 -12.04 -28.33 -29.48
N GLY A 150 -10.73 -28.65 -29.51
CA GLY A 150 -10.19 -29.98 -29.23
C GLY A 150 -10.10 -30.92 -30.44
N VAL A 151 -10.44 -30.46 -31.64
CA VAL A 151 -10.29 -31.23 -32.88
C VAL A 151 -8.82 -31.35 -33.22
N ASN A 152 -8.33 -32.59 -33.31
CA ASN A 152 -6.93 -32.86 -33.59
C ASN A 152 -6.76 -34.09 -34.47
N LYS A 153 -5.58 -34.18 -35.11
CA LYS A 153 -5.23 -35.26 -36.06
C LYS A 153 -5.05 -36.65 -35.42
N TYR A 154 -5.05 -36.74 -34.09
CA TYR A 154 -4.87 -38.00 -33.36
C TYR A 154 -6.20 -38.70 -33.08
N ASN A 155 -7.30 -37.93 -33.09
CA ASN A 155 -8.65 -38.45 -33.10
C ASN A 155 -9.02 -38.96 -34.50
N THR A 156 -9.80 -40.03 -34.55
CA THR A 156 -10.50 -40.42 -35.79
C THR A 156 -11.53 -39.36 -36.17
N ASP A 157 -11.89 -39.29 -37.47
CA ASP A 157 -12.92 -38.36 -37.96
C ASP A 157 -14.23 -38.51 -37.18
N SER A 158 -14.63 -39.75 -36.84
CA SER A 158 -15.81 -40.01 -36.02
C SER A 158 -15.70 -39.45 -34.59
N GLN A 159 -14.51 -39.48 -33.97
CA GLN A 159 -14.30 -38.92 -32.63
C GLN A 159 -14.37 -37.40 -32.65
N ASN A 160 -13.77 -36.75 -33.63
CA ASN A 160 -13.86 -35.30 -33.79
C ASN A 160 -15.29 -34.84 -34.11
N ARG A 161 -16.05 -35.61 -34.90
CA ARG A 161 -17.48 -35.31 -35.14
C ARG A 161 -18.34 -35.45 -33.90
N ASN A 162 -18.11 -36.50 -33.10
CA ASN A 162 -18.84 -36.67 -31.85
C ASN A 162 -18.54 -35.51 -30.89
N LEU A 163 -17.27 -35.12 -30.75
CA LEU A 163 -16.86 -33.97 -29.94
C LEU A 163 -17.60 -32.69 -30.36
N LEU A 164 -17.57 -32.35 -31.65
CA LEU A 164 -18.26 -31.17 -32.17
C LEU A 164 -19.79 -31.29 -32.03
N SER A 165 -20.36 -32.47 -32.22
CA SER A 165 -21.80 -32.69 -32.01
C SER A 165 -22.20 -32.55 -30.54
N ASP A 166 -21.35 -32.98 -29.60
CA ASP A 166 -21.57 -32.84 -28.15
C ASP A 166 -21.51 -31.37 -27.73
N LEU A 167 -20.69 -30.57 -28.42
CA LEU A 167 -20.66 -29.09 -28.33
C LEU A 167 -21.81 -28.42 -29.12
N GLY A 168 -22.73 -29.18 -29.71
CA GLY A 168 -23.91 -28.65 -30.39
C GLY A 168 -23.71 -28.20 -31.84
N PHE A 169 -22.57 -28.51 -32.47
CA PHE A 169 -22.35 -28.21 -33.89
C PHE A 169 -23.06 -29.22 -34.80
N ASN A 170 -23.82 -28.71 -35.77
CA ASN A 170 -24.46 -29.50 -36.82
C ASN A 170 -23.53 -29.60 -38.03
N LEU A 171 -22.97 -30.78 -38.27
CA LEU A 171 -22.05 -31.07 -39.36
C LEU A 171 -22.68 -31.98 -40.43
N ASN A 172 -22.38 -31.70 -41.69
CA ASN A 172 -22.65 -32.60 -42.80
C ASN A 172 -21.75 -33.83 -42.70
N ALA A 173 -22.38 -35.00 -42.55
CA ALA A 173 -21.69 -36.28 -42.44
C ALA A 173 -20.88 -36.66 -43.70
N ASN A 174 -21.17 -36.05 -44.85
CA ASN A 174 -20.55 -36.37 -46.15
C ASN A 174 -19.39 -35.44 -46.54
N GLN A 175 -19.01 -34.48 -45.70
CA GLN A 175 -17.90 -33.53 -45.95
C GLN A 175 -16.86 -33.63 -44.85
N ALA A 176 -15.58 -33.40 -45.17
CA ALA A 176 -14.53 -33.39 -44.15
C ALA A 176 -14.77 -32.25 -43.14
N ILE A 177 -14.40 -32.43 -41.87
CA ILE A 177 -14.56 -31.36 -40.85
C ILE A 177 -13.82 -30.09 -41.27
N SER A 178 -12.63 -30.24 -41.87
CA SER A 178 -11.83 -29.13 -42.40
C SER A 178 -12.50 -28.35 -43.53
N GLU A 179 -13.46 -28.97 -44.24
CA GLU A 179 -14.22 -28.33 -45.33
C GLU A 179 -15.47 -27.60 -44.81
N GLN A 180 -15.80 -27.75 -43.53
CA GLN A 180 -17.01 -27.20 -42.91
C GLN A 180 -16.72 -26.00 -42.00
N GLY A 181 -15.56 -25.36 -42.17
CA GLY A 181 -15.09 -24.26 -41.33
C GLY A 181 -16.04 -23.08 -41.22
N ALA A 182 -16.54 -22.57 -42.34
CA ALA A 182 -17.54 -21.49 -42.34
C ALA A 182 -18.83 -21.89 -41.62
N THR A 183 -19.24 -23.16 -41.73
CA THR A 183 -20.43 -23.69 -41.03
C THR A 183 -20.21 -23.77 -39.51
N ILE A 184 -18.98 -24.06 -39.07
CA ILE A 184 -18.60 -24.09 -37.65
C ILE A 184 -18.50 -22.67 -37.10
N LEU A 185 -17.83 -21.77 -37.80
CA LEU A 185 -17.71 -20.36 -37.41
C LEU A 185 -19.09 -19.72 -37.22
N ASN A 186 -20.03 -19.94 -38.15
CA ASN A 186 -21.40 -19.41 -38.07
C ASN A 186 -22.24 -20.02 -36.93
N GLN A 187 -21.83 -21.17 -36.39
CA GLN A 187 -22.49 -21.84 -35.26
C GLN A 187 -21.83 -21.53 -33.91
N LEU A 188 -20.75 -20.74 -33.87
CA LEU A 188 -20.18 -20.30 -32.60
C LEU A 188 -21.19 -19.44 -31.84
N THR A 189 -21.31 -19.77 -30.56
CA THR A 189 -22.08 -19.00 -29.58
C THR A 189 -21.12 -18.29 -28.65
N LEU A 190 -21.61 -17.30 -27.91
CA LEU A 190 -20.81 -16.64 -26.88
C LEU A 190 -20.24 -17.64 -25.86
N ASP A 191 -20.99 -18.71 -25.53
CA ASP A 191 -20.52 -19.78 -24.64
C ASP A 191 -19.41 -20.64 -25.26
N HIS A 192 -19.41 -20.83 -26.58
CA HIS A 192 -18.28 -21.47 -27.27
C HIS A 192 -17.03 -20.57 -27.22
N LEU A 193 -17.21 -19.27 -27.43
CA LEU A 193 -16.11 -18.30 -27.37
C LEU A 193 -15.47 -18.21 -25.98
N ARG A 194 -16.25 -18.39 -24.92
CA ARG A 194 -15.76 -18.48 -23.53
C ARG A 194 -14.89 -19.71 -23.26
N GLN A 195 -15.02 -20.76 -24.05
CA GLN A 195 -14.35 -22.05 -23.84
C GLN A 195 -13.04 -22.19 -24.62
N ILE A 196 -12.77 -21.30 -25.59
CA ILE A 196 -11.57 -21.35 -26.43
C ILE A 196 -10.55 -20.28 -26.02
N ASN A 197 -9.25 -20.56 -26.21
CA ASN A 197 -8.24 -19.53 -26.07
C ASN A 197 -8.17 -18.70 -27.37
N ARG A 198 -8.83 -17.54 -27.37
CA ARG A 198 -8.93 -16.66 -28.55
C ARG A 198 -7.60 -16.03 -28.95
N ASN A 199 -6.62 -15.99 -28.05
CA ASN A 199 -5.28 -15.51 -28.36
C ASN A 199 -4.54 -16.43 -29.36
N ASN A 200 -5.00 -17.68 -29.52
CA ASN A 200 -4.46 -18.63 -30.49
C ASN A 200 -5.15 -18.55 -31.86
N VAL A 201 -6.21 -17.75 -32.01
CA VAL A 201 -6.92 -17.59 -33.27
C VAL A 201 -6.35 -16.38 -34.01
N GLU A 202 -6.02 -16.57 -35.30
CA GLU A 202 -5.57 -15.51 -36.19
C GLU A 202 -6.34 -15.51 -37.52
N PHE A 203 -6.89 -14.35 -37.88
CA PHE A 203 -7.55 -14.14 -39.16
C PHE A 203 -6.53 -13.85 -40.27
N LYS A 204 -6.79 -14.38 -41.46
CA LYS A 204 -5.97 -14.16 -42.68
C LYS A 204 -6.71 -13.37 -43.75
N SER A 205 -7.98 -13.07 -43.52
CA SER A 205 -8.78 -12.16 -44.32
C SER A 205 -8.16 -10.76 -44.30
N ASP A 206 -7.44 -10.40 -45.36
CA ASP A 206 -6.65 -9.17 -45.45
C ASP A 206 -7.34 -8.06 -46.25
N LYS A 207 -8.55 -8.32 -46.77
CA LYS A 207 -9.30 -7.38 -47.62
C LYS A 207 -10.81 -7.40 -47.35
N PHE A 208 -11.47 -6.29 -47.66
CA PHE A 208 -12.92 -6.12 -47.60
C PHE A 208 -13.47 -5.36 -48.82
N LYS A 209 -14.79 -5.39 -49.01
CA LYS A 209 -15.50 -4.64 -50.07
C LYS A 209 -16.22 -3.43 -49.48
N MET A 210 -16.24 -2.33 -50.20
CA MET A 210 -17.05 -1.16 -49.83
C MET A 210 -17.73 -0.53 -51.03
N LEU A 211 -18.88 0.08 -50.80
CA LEU A 211 -19.54 0.96 -51.74
C LEU A 211 -18.86 2.34 -51.66
N ALA A 212 -18.31 2.83 -52.76
CA ALA A 212 -17.66 4.13 -52.84
C ALA A 212 -18.44 5.10 -53.76
N THR A 213 -18.26 6.40 -53.53
CA THR A 213 -18.84 7.44 -54.40
C THR A 213 -18.08 7.46 -55.73
N ASP A 214 -18.82 7.39 -56.84
CA ASP A 214 -18.26 7.63 -58.16
C ASP A 214 -18.01 9.14 -58.34
N THR A 215 -16.76 9.56 -58.46
CA THR A 215 -16.39 10.96 -58.67
C THR A 215 -15.36 11.07 -59.79
N GLU A 216 -15.47 12.11 -60.62
CA GLU A 216 -14.48 12.37 -61.68
C GLU A 216 -13.09 12.74 -61.12
N ALA A 217 -13.02 13.09 -59.83
CA ALA A 217 -11.80 13.47 -59.14
C ALA A 217 -10.95 12.28 -58.66
N VAL A 218 -11.50 11.06 -58.66
CA VAL A 218 -10.78 9.86 -58.20
C VAL A 218 -10.49 8.93 -59.35
N LYS A 219 -9.25 8.48 -59.44
CA LYS A 219 -8.83 7.46 -60.39
C LYS A 219 -8.83 6.08 -59.74
N TYR A 220 -9.97 5.41 -59.82
CA TYR A 220 -10.10 4.04 -59.34
C TYR A 220 -9.60 3.00 -60.35
N ASP A 221 -8.73 2.10 -59.91
CA ASP A 221 -8.34 0.93 -60.70
C ASP A 221 -9.39 -0.18 -60.55
N LYS A 222 -10.17 -0.43 -61.62
CA LYS A 222 -11.11 -1.56 -61.78
C LYS A 222 -12.25 -1.62 -60.74
N LEU A 223 -13.30 -0.84 -60.96
CA LEU A 223 -14.54 -0.92 -60.18
C LEU A 223 -15.67 -1.64 -60.91
N GLU A 224 -16.58 -2.23 -60.13
CA GLU A 224 -17.82 -2.82 -60.63
C GLU A 224 -19.01 -1.90 -60.29
N PRO A 225 -19.94 -1.64 -61.21
CA PRO A 225 -21.13 -0.83 -60.92
C PRO A 225 -22.02 -1.55 -59.90
N ALA A 226 -22.40 -0.85 -58.82
CA ALA A 226 -23.26 -1.41 -57.78
C ALA A 226 -24.74 -1.53 -58.20
N SER A 227 -25.14 -0.81 -59.26
CA SER A 227 -26.49 -0.78 -59.84
C SER A 227 -26.41 -0.40 -61.33
N PRO A 228 -27.40 -0.77 -62.19
CA PRO A 228 -27.51 -0.29 -63.56
C PRO A 228 -27.49 1.24 -63.71
N ASP A 229 -27.82 1.97 -62.64
CA ASP A 229 -27.94 3.43 -62.61
C ASP A 229 -26.59 4.15 -62.35
N GLN A 230 -25.50 3.40 -62.14
CA GLN A 230 -24.08 3.83 -62.07
C GLN A 230 -23.66 4.89 -61.03
N THR A 231 -24.53 5.40 -60.15
CA THR A 231 -24.14 6.46 -59.19
C THR A 231 -23.29 6.00 -58.00
N ALA A 232 -22.99 4.70 -57.88
CA ALA A 232 -22.18 4.14 -56.80
C ALA A 232 -21.44 2.90 -57.29
N LEU A 233 -20.20 2.73 -56.83
CA LEU A 233 -19.29 1.70 -57.30
C LEU A 233 -18.87 0.78 -56.16
N VAL A 234 -18.71 -0.51 -56.46
CA VAL A 234 -18.18 -1.47 -55.50
C VAL A 234 -16.66 -1.48 -55.63
N ASP A 235 -15.98 -1.02 -54.58
CA ASP A 235 -14.54 -1.14 -54.42
C ASP A 235 -14.19 -2.49 -53.78
N ASN A 236 -13.51 -3.32 -54.57
CA ASN A 236 -13.03 -4.66 -54.22
C ASN A 236 -11.72 -4.95 -54.99
N ASN A 237 -10.95 -3.91 -55.32
CA ASN A 237 -9.73 -4.06 -56.10
C ASN A 237 -8.54 -4.54 -55.23
N GLY A 238 -8.71 -4.55 -53.89
CA GLY A 238 -7.70 -5.00 -52.94
C GLY A 238 -6.48 -4.07 -52.84
N ASN A 239 -6.68 -2.77 -53.05
CA ASN A 239 -5.67 -1.75 -52.78
C ASN A 239 -5.65 -1.39 -51.26
N ASP A 240 -4.82 -0.43 -50.86
CA ASP A 240 -4.64 -0.06 -49.45
C ASP A 240 -5.93 0.38 -48.73
N ASN A 241 -6.89 1.01 -49.43
CA ASN A 241 -8.17 1.46 -48.86
C ASN A 241 -9.11 0.28 -48.52
N ASN A 242 -8.92 -0.90 -49.12
CA ASN A 242 -9.66 -2.12 -48.85
C ASN A 242 -8.85 -3.14 -48.03
N LYS A 243 -7.65 -2.77 -47.55
CA LYS A 243 -6.74 -3.67 -46.82
C LYS A 243 -6.30 -3.14 -45.47
N LYS A 244 -6.47 -1.85 -45.22
CA LYS A 244 -6.00 -1.18 -44.01
C LYS A 244 -7.14 -0.44 -43.34
N ILE A 245 -7.14 -0.51 -42.03
CA ILE A 245 -8.04 0.25 -41.15
C ILE A 245 -7.26 1.40 -40.54
N TRP A 246 -7.85 2.59 -40.59
CA TRP A 246 -7.34 3.84 -40.05
C TRP A 246 -8.10 4.17 -38.76
N LEU A 247 -7.52 3.77 -37.64
CA LEU A 247 -8.13 3.86 -36.32
C LEU A 247 -7.45 4.92 -35.46
N THR A 248 -8.21 5.50 -34.53
CA THR A 248 -7.62 6.34 -33.50
C THR A 248 -6.69 5.51 -32.62
N ARG A 249 -5.67 6.14 -32.06
CA ARG A 249 -4.76 5.48 -31.12
C ARG A 249 -5.50 4.97 -29.88
N ALA A 250 -6.49 5.72 -29.40
CA ALA A 250 -7.36 5.28 -28.31
C ALA A 250 -8.09 3.97 -28.66
N ASN A 251 -8.71 3.89 -29.84
CA ASN A 251 -9.35 2.65 -30.30
C ASN A 251 -8.34 1.51 -30.48
N ALA A 252 -7.11 1.81 -30.90
CA ALA A 252 -6.04 0.82 -31.02
C ALA A 252 -5.60 0.25 -29.67
N LYS A 253 -5.59 1.08 -28.62
CA LYS A 253 -5.35 0.63 -27.24
C LYS A 253 -6.46 -0.30 -26.77
N ALA A 254 -7.72 0.07 -27.01
CA ALA A 254 -8.87 -0.75 -26.62
C ALA A 254 -8.84 -2.15 -27.26
N LEU A 255 -8.44 -2.23 -28.54
CA LEU A 255 -8.27 -3.50 -29.26
C LEU A 255 -6.95 -4.24 -28.92
N GLY A 256 -6.09 -3.72 -28.04
CA GLY A 256 -4.78 -4.30 -27.72
C GLY A 256 -3.77 -4.27 -28.89
N LEU A 257 -4.02 -3.45 -29.92
CA LEU A 257 -3.13 -3.22 -31.06
C LEU A 257 -1.98 -2.25 -30.73
N ILE A 258 -2.17 -1.42 -29.70
CA ILE A 258 -1.17 -0.58 -29.04
C ILE A 258 -1.21 -0.92 -27.54
N GLN A 259 -0.09 -0.72 -26.85
CA GLN A 259 -0.07 -0.89 -25.39
C GLN A 259 -1.05 0.10 -24.72
N ALA A 260 -1.84 -0.39 -23.79
CA ALA A 260 -2.85 0.38 -23.07
C ALA A 260 -2.30 1.62 -22.33
N ILE A 261 -1.02 1.61 -21.96
CA ILE A 261 -0.30 2.73 -21.31
C ILE A 261 0.73 3.42 -22.21
N ASP A 262 0.59 3.28 -23.54
CA ASP A 262 1.46 3.99 -24.48
C ASP A 262 1.32 5.51 -24.27
N ASP A 263 2.44 6.19 -24.02
CA ASP A 263 2.48 7.57 -23.51
C ASP A 263 2.33 8.63 -24.61
N ALA A 264 2.32 8.24 -25.89
CA ALA A 264 2.09 9.17 -26.97
C ALA A 264 0.62 9.63 -27.01
N PHE A 265 0.42 10.91 -27.37
CA PHE A 265 -0.90 11.53 -27.43
C PHE A 265 -1.90 10.72 -28.28
N ASP A 266 -3.07 10.50 -27.70
CA ASP A 266 -4.20 9.84 -28.37
C ASP A 266 -5.08 10.85 -29.11
N ALA A 267 -5.13 12.11 -28.65
CA ALA A 267 -5.76 13.21 -29.38
C ALA A 267 -5.25 14.60 -28.97
N GLU A 268 -5.36 15.55 -29.89
CA GLU A 268 -5.37 16.98 -29.59
C GLU A 268 -6.80 17.52 -29.77
N ILE A 269 -7.35 18.22 -28.78
CA ILE A 269 -8.66 18.86 -28.87
C ILE A 269 -8.47 20.39 -28.85
N ALA A 270 -9.05 21.07 -29.82
CA ALA A 270 -9.04 22.52 -29.91
C ALA A 270 -10.44 23.09 -29.69
N ILE A 271 -10.57 24.04 -28.76
CA ILE A 271 -11.79 24.86 -28.60
C ILE A 271 -11.64 26.15 -29.41
N ASN A 272 -12.69 26.55 -30.13
CA ASN A 272 -12.60 27.69 -31.06
C ASN A 272 -12.35 29.02 -30.34
N SER A 273 -11.26 29.71 -30.72
CA SER A 273 -10.91 31.02 -30.19
C SER A 273 -11.52 32.21 -30.95
N LEU A 274 -12.03 32.03 -32.18
CA LEU A 274 -12.70 33.12 -32.93
C LEU A 274 -14.03 33.56 -32.31
N ILE A 275 -14.61 32.68 -31.52
CA ILE A 275 -15.79 32.93 -30.72
C ILE A 275 -15.42 33.85 -29.52
N LEU A 276 -14.14 34.17 -29.30
CA LEU A 276 -13.62 34.71 -28.03
C LEU A 276 -12.74 35.96 -28.22
N GLY A 277 -13.25 37.13 -27.84
CA GLY A 277 -12.42 38.03 -27.04
C GLY A 277 -12.24 37.41 -25.64
N GLN A 278 -11.10 37.61 -24.98
CA GLN A 278 -10.80 37.03 -23.66
C GLN A 278 -11.86 37.38 -22.59
N ASP A 279 -12.61 38.49 -22.79
CA ASP A 279 -13.73 38.96 -21.97
C ASP A 279 -15.11 38.37 -22.39
N SER A 280 -15.18 37.49 -23.39
CA SER A 280 -16.43 37.03 -24.06
C SER A 280 -16.71 35.52 -23.94
N LEU A 281 -15.84 34.75 -23.29
CA LEU A 281 -16.08 33.32 -23.05
C LEU A 281 -17.39 33.08 -22.29
N ASP A 282 -17.67 33.89 -21.26
CA ASP A 282 -18.89 33.80 -20.46
C ASP A 282 -20.13 34.26 -21.25
N ALA A 283 -19.96 34.96 -22.38
CA ALA A 283 -21.07 35.38 -23.22
C ALA A 283 -21.62 34.25 -24.09
N ILE A 284 -20.82 33.18 -24.31
CA ILE A 284 -21.15 32.13 -25.28
C ILE A 284 -21.22 30.76 -24.62
N TRP A 285 -20.39 30.50 -23.61
CA TRP A 285 -20.36 29.22 -22.92
C TRP A 285 -21.13 29.24 -21.61
N ASP A 286 -21.89 28.18 -21.37
CA ASP A 286 -22.44 27.82 -20.08
C ASP A 286 -21.60 26.70 -19.45
N PHE A 287 -21.18 26.91 -18.20
CA PHE A 287 -20.39 25.96 -17.41
C PHE A 287 -21.17 25.37 -16.23
N ASN A 288 -22.46 25.69 -16.05
CA ASN A 288 -23.25 25.25 -14.90
C ASN A 288 -23.27 23.72 -14.78
N ARG A 289 -23.38 23.01 -15.92
CA ARG A 289 -23.38 21.54 -15.95
C ARG A 289 -22.03 20.89 -15.64
N VAL A 290 -20.92 21.63 -15.76
CA VAL A 290 -19.59 21.15 -15.33
C VAL A 290 -19.59 20.88 -13.83
N TYR A 291 -20.22 21.76 -13.05
CA TYR A 291 -20.28 21.67 -11.60
C TYR A 291 -21.47 20.86 -11.08
N ASP A 292 -22.61 20.90 -11.78
CA ASP A 292 -23.80 20.10 -11.45
C ASP A 292 -24.54 19.67 -12.73
N ILE A 293 -24.45 18.38 -13.07
CA ILE A 293 -25.03 17.80 -14.29
C ILE A 293 -26.55 17.99 -14.41
N THR A 294 -27.24 18.23 -13.28
CA THR A 294 -28.69 18.46 -13.22
C THR A 294 -29.08 19.91 -13.48
N SER A 295 -28.10 20.82 -13.54
CA SER A 295 -28.34 22.23 -13.87
C SER A 295 -28.86 22.40 -15.29
N GLY A 296 -29.71 23.40 -15.47
CA GLY A 296 -30.12 23.86 -16.80
C GLY A 296 -28.99 24.60 -17.53
N VAL A 297 -29.17 24.75 -18.84
CA VAL A 297 -28.29 25.54 -19.71
C VAL A 297 -29.00 26.85 -20.03
N ASP A 298 -28.30 27.98 -19.92
CA ASP A 298 -28.81 29.29 -20.32
C ASP A 298 -29.24 29.25 -21.80
N SER A 299 -30.48 29.67 -22.05
CA SER A 299 -31.10 29.73 -23.38
C SER A 299 -30.26 30.41 -24.46
N ASN A 300 -29.37 31.34 -24.09
CA ASN A 300 -28.53 32.08 -25.03
C ASN A 300 -27.09 31.58 -25.10
N LYS A 301 -26.74 30.46 -24.47
CA LYS A 301 -25.37 29.93 -24.42
C LYS A 301 -25.29 28.48 -24.86
N TYR A 302 -24.11 28.05 -25.29
CA TYR A 302 -23.81 26.65 -25.57
C TYR A 302 -23.30 25.96 -24.31
N ASP A 303 -23.76 24.74 -24.06
CA ASP A 303 -23.28 23.93 -22.96
C ASP A 303 -21.87 23.40 -23.23
N PHE A 304 -20.91 23.87 -22.45
CA PHE A 304 -19.51 23.49 -22.64
C PHE A 304 -19.29 21.98 -22.41
N LEU A 305 -19.98 21.41 -21.42
CA LEU A 305 -19.82 19.99 -21.09
C LEU A 305 -20.29 19.07 -22.24
N SER A 306 -21.33 19.47 -22.98
CA SER A 306 -21.77 18.73 -24.18
C SER A 306 -20.69 18.72 -25.26
N VAL A 307 -20.04 19.87 -25.51
CA VAL A 307 -18.94 19.96 -26.49
C VAL A 307 -17.73 19.15 -26.04
N ALA A 308 -17.31 19.26 -24.77
CA ALA A 308 -16.18 18.49 -24.26
C ALA A 308 -16.39 16.97 -24.37
N GLN A 309 -17.59 16.47 -24.03
CA GLN A 309 -17.93 15.05 -24.21
C GLN A 309 -17.90 14.62 -25.68
N HIS A 310 -18.38 15.48 -26.58
CA HIS A 310 -18.40 15.25 -28.02
C HIS A 310 -16.99 15.11 -28.60
N GLU A 311 -16.08 16.04 -28.27
CA GLU A 311 -14.70 15.99 -28.77
C GLU A 311 -13.91 14.78 -28.22
N ILE A 312 -14.21 14.36 -26.98
CA ILE A 312 -13.66 13.11 -26.43
C ILE A 312 -14.20 11.90 -27.22
N GLY A 313 -15.47 11.89 -27.61
CA GLY A 313 -16.05 10.81 -28.41
C GLY A 313 -15.33 10.59 -29.75
N HIS A 314 -14.94 11.67 -30.44
CA HIS A 314 -14.07 11.60 -31.62
C HIS A 314 -12.71 10.99 -31.30
N SER A 315 -12.11 11.37 -30.17
CA SER A 315 -10.83 10.81 -29.70
C SER A 315 -10.92 9.30 -29.46
N LEU A 316 -12.04 8.81 -28.92
CA LEU A 316 -12.30 7.40 -28.64
C LEU A 316 -12.58 6.54 -29.87
N GLY A 317 -12.99 7.12 -31.01
CA GLY A 317 -13.17 6.36 -32.25
C GLY A 317 -14.33 6.76 -33.14
N PHE A 318 -15.14 7.76 -32.78
CA PHE A 318 -16.14 8.34 -33.67
C PHE A 318 -15.47 9.15 -34.79
N VAL A 319 -14.84 8.47 -35.74
CA VAL A 319 -14.21 9.08 -36.91
C VAL A 319 -14.52 8.24 -38.13
N SER A 320 -14.81 8.89 -39.25
CA SER A 320 -15.03 8.28 -40.56
C SER A 320 -13.94 8.73 -41.53
N GLY A 321 -13.43 7.79 -42.34
CA GLY A 321 -12.53 8.11 -43.43
C GLY A 321 -13.13 9.02 -44.49
N LEU A 322 -14.46 9.11 -44.55
CA LEU A 322 -15.18 9.96 -45.50
C LEU A 322 -14.88 11.45 -45.30
N ASP A 323 -14.63 11.90 -44.07
CA ASP A 323 -14.31 13.31 -43.83
C ASP A 323 -12.97 13.68 -44.49
N ALA A 324 -11.98 12.78 -44.44
CA ALA A 324 -10.71 12.96 -45.14
C ALA A 324 -10.88 12.88 -46.66
N PHE A 325 -11.71 11.94 -47.12
CA PHE A 325 -12.05 11.81 -48.54
C PHE A 325 -12.70 13.07 -49.09
N GLU A 326 -13.71 13.62 -48.42
CA GLU A 326 -14.42 14.83 -48.86
C GLU A 326 -13.49 16.05 -48.94
N LEU A 327 -12.56 16.20 -47.99
CA LEU A 327 -11.55 17.25 -48.01
C LEU A 327 -10.60 17.11 -49.22
N LEU A 328 -10.13 15.89 -49.48
CA LEU A 328 -9.27 15.60 -50.64
C LEU A 328 -10.04 15.82 -51.94
N ASN A 329 -11.29 15.37 -52.03
CA ASN A 329 -12.16 15.51 -53.19
C ASN A 329 -12.45 16.97 -53.52
N ALA A 330 -12.75 17.80 -52.52
CA ALA A 330 -12.93 19.24 -52.69
C ALA A 330 -11.66 19.93 -53.19
N THR A 331 -10.49 19.51 -52.70
CA THR A 331 -9.18 20.05 -53.11
C THR A 331 -8.84 19.65 -54.55
N ALA A 332 -9.10 18.39 -54.92
CA ALA A 332 -8.84 17.82 -56.24
C ALA A 332 -9.77 18.39 -57.31
N SER A 333 -11.06 18.53 -56.99
CA SER A 333 -12.10 19.13 -57.85
C SER A 333 -11.97 20.65 -57.97
N GLY A 334 -11.15 21.29 -57.12
CA GLY A 334 -10.92 22.72 -57.05
C GLY A 334 -9.61 23.20 -57.70
N GLU A 335 -8.81 23.98 -56.95
CA GLU A 335 -7.67 24.78 -57.45
C GLU A 335 -6.50 23.98 -58.07
N LEU A 336 -6.35 22.70 -57.70
CA LEU A 336 -5.18 21.91 -58.10
C LEU A 336 -5.39 21.08 -59.37
N GLY A 337 -6.64 20.70 -59.70
CA GLY A 337 -6.96 19.89 -60.88
C GLY A 337 -6.24 18.52 -60.94
N THR A 338 -5.74 18.03 -59.81
CA THR A 338 -5.03 16.75 -59.69
C THR A 338 -5.99 15.64 -59.31
N LEU A 339 -5.99 14.53 -60.05
CA LEU A 339 -6.75 13.33 -59.68
C LEU A 339 -6.22 12.74 -58.38
N ILE A 340 -7.14 12.30 -57.51
CA ILE A 340 -6.87 11.51 -56.32
C ILE A 340 -6.56 10.09 -56.77
N GLU A 341 -5.44 9.54 -56.33
CA GLU A 341 -5.09 8.14 -56.58
C GLU A 341 -5.58 7.25 -55.45
N ASP A 342 -5.85 5.98 -55.75
CA ASP A 342 -6.30 4.98 -54.78
C ASP A 342 -5.45 4.90 -53.50
N LYS A 343 -4.12 5.07 -53.62
CA LYS A 343 -3.21 5.09 -52.45
C LYS A 343 -3.49 6.24 -51.48
N ASP A 344 -4.12 7.31 -51.95
CA ASP A 344 -4.47 8.50 -51.18
C ASP A 344 -5.82 8.32 -50.47
N LEU A 345 -6.49 7.17 -50.64
CA LEU A 345 -7.79 6.85 -50.03
C LEU A 345 -7.70 5.87 -48.86
N ALA A 346 -6.49 5.58 -48.37
CA ALA A 346 -6.23 4.63 -47.28
C ALA A 346 -6.63 5.16 -45.89
N TYR A 347 -7.87 5.60 -45.74
CA TYR A 347 -8.44 6.25 -44.56
C TYR A 347 -9.71 5.58 -44.03
N VAL A 348 -10.10 4.40 -44.52
CA VAL A 348 -11.29 3.69 -44.00
C VAL A 348 -11.11 3.42 -42.51
N SER A 349 -12.05 3.90 -41.70
CA SER A 349 -11.99 3.78 -40.24
C SER A 349 -12.87 2.61 -39.76
N PRO A 350 -12.77 2.22 -38.47
CA PRO A 350 -13.68 1.24 -37.88
C PRO A 350 -15.16 1.62 -38.00
N MET A 351 -15.48 2.92 -37.91
CA MET A 351 -16.85 3.42 -38.10
C MET A 351 -17.43 3.04 -39.47
N ASP A 352 -16.60 3.13 -40.51
CA ASP A 352 -17.00 2.85 -41.88
C ASP A 352 -17.37 1.36 -42.08
N LEU A 353 -16.83 0.46 -41.25
CA LEU A 353 -17.13 -0.98 -41.28
C LEU A 353 -18.52 -1.31 -40.72
N TYR A 354 -19.14 -0.40 -39.96
CA TYR A 354 -20.48 -0.55 -39.41
C TYR A 354 -21.51 0.41 -40.02
N ARG A 355 -21.11 1.09 -41.10
CA ARG A 355 -21.94 2.01 -41.87
C ARG A 355 -22.57 1.28 -43.04
N TYR A 356 -23.90 1.34 -43.15
CA TYR A 356 -24.67 0.65 -44.18
C TYR A 356 -25.72 1.56 -44.84
N SER A 357 -26.13 1.16 -46.04
CA SER A 357 -27.34 1.61 -46.73
C SER A 357 -28.08 0.41 -47.30
N GLU A 358 -29.31 0.63 -47.80
CA GLU A 358 -30.03 -0.41 -48.54
C GLU A 358 -29.21 -0.93 -49.73
N LYS A 359 -28.47 -0.03 -50.41
CA LYS A 359 -27.61 -0.38 -51.54
C LYS A 359 -26.41 -1.20 -51.12
N SER A 360 -25.69 -0.77 -50.07
CA SER A 360 -24.49 -1.48 -49.60
C SER A 360 -24.82 -2.88 -49.08
N ARG A 361 -25.95 -3.02 -48.36
CA ARG A 361 -26.48 -4.31 -47.91
C ARG A 361 -26.80 -5.24 -49.08
N ALA A 362 -27.43 -4.74 -50.14
CA ALA A 362 -27.81 -5.54 -51.31
C ALA A 362 -26.61 -6.16 -52.04
N VAL A 363 -25.43 -5.53 -51.96
CA VAL A 363 -24.18 -6.02 -52.56
C VAL A 363 -23.21 -6.64 -51.55
N GLY A 364 -23.61 -6.75 -50.28
CA GLY A 364 -22.80 -7.26 -49.18
C GLY A 364 -21.49 -6.49 -49.03
N ALA A 365 -21.57 -5.17 -48.96
CA ALA A 365 -20.44 -4.27 -48.78
C ALA A 365 -20.73 -3.24 -47.67
N PHE A 366 -19.66 -2.74 -47.04
CA PHE A 366 -19.75 -1.57 -46.17
C PHE A 366 -20.07 -0.33 -47.01
N ASP A 367 -20.71 0.68 -46.43
CA ASP A 367 -21.02 1.92 -47.16
C ASP A 367 -20.00 3.01 -46.85
N TRP A 368 -19.07 3.20 -47.77
CA TRP A 368 -18.07 4.27 -47.76
C TRP A 368 -18.37 5.28 -48.88
N SER A 369 -19.64 5.68 -49.01
CA SER A 369 -20.09 6.68 -49.97
C SER A 369 -20.74 7.90 -49.32
N VAL A 370 -20.51 9.05 -49.94
CA VAL A 370 -21.23 10.32 -49.74
C VAL A 370 -22.46 10.32 -50.66
N SER A 371 -23.63 10.60 -50.10
CA SER A 371 -24.91 10.53 -50.82
C SER A 371 -26.07 11.14 -50.03
N THR A 372 -27.07 11.67 -50.71
CA THR A 372 -28.29 12.21 -50.09
C THR A 372 -29.23 11.12 -49.57
N GLY A 373 -28.94 9.85 -49.85
CA GLY A 373 -29.69 8.72 -49.32
C GLY A 373 -29.22 8.33 -47.92
N ASP A 374 -30.13 7.76 -47.13
CA ASP A 374 -29.87 7.35 -45.76
C ASP A 374 -28.61 6.47 -45.59
N ARG A 375 -27.89 6.73 -44.50
CA ARG A 375 -26.76 5.96 -44.01
C ARG A 375 -26.96 5.69 -42.54
N PHE A 376 -26.65 4.48 -42.11
CA PHE A 376 -26.97 4.07 -40.75
C PHE A 376 -25.96 3.11 -40.14
N PHE A 377 -25.90 3.14 -38.81
CA PHE A 377 -25.20 2.20 -37.98
C PHE A 377 -25.98 0.88 -37.89
N SER A 378 -25.29 -0.22 -38.14
CA SER A 378 -25.79 -1.57 -37.97
C SER A 378 -24.66 -2.50 -37.52
N ILE A 379 -25.00 -3.44 -36.64
CA ILE A 379 -24.10 -4.48 -36.11
C ILE A 379 -24.42 -5.86 -36.69
N ASP A 380 -25.37 -5.96 -37.63
CA ASP A 380 -25.88 -7.20 -38.19
C ASP A 380 -25.83 -7.22 -39.72
N GLY A 381 -24.85 -6.51 -40.31
CA GLY A 381 -24.61 -6.51 -41.75
C GLY A 381 -25.58 -5.62 -42.54
N GLY A 382 -26.24 -4.69 -41.88
CA GLY A 382 -27.22 -3.77 -42.45
C GLY A 382 -28.68 -4.23 -42.33
N GLU A 383 -28.96 -5.36 -41.69
CA GLU A 383 -30.33 -5.88 -41.55
C GLU A 383 -31.19 -5.02 -40.63
N THR A 384 -30.63 -4.56 -39.50
CA THR A 384 -31.30 -3.67 -38.55
C THR A 384 -30.61 -2.31 -38.51
N ARG A 385 -31.41 -1.25 -38.60
CA ARG A 385 -30.97 0.12 -38.38
C ARG A 385 -30.97 0.44 -36.88
N VAL A 386 -29.79 0.70 -36.30
CA VAL A 386 -29.64 1.15 -34.91
C VAL A 386 -29.83 2.67 -34.80
N ALA A 387 -29.02 3.43 -35.54
CA ALA A 387 -29.05 4.89 -35.57
C ALA A 387 -28.64 5.39 -36.96
N SER A 388 -29.06 6.60 -37.34
CA SER A 388 -28.70 7.18 -38.65
C SER A 388 -27.42 8.02 -38.50
N PHE A 389 -26.53 7.92 -39.48
CA PHE A 389 -25.31 8.72 -39.57
C PHE A 389 -25.53 9.96 -40.44
N ALA A 390 -24.70 10.98 -40.21
CA ALA A 390 -24.53 12.04 -41.19
C ALA A 390 -23.99 11.46 -42.51
N THR A 391 -24.30 12.13 -43.61
CA THR A 391 -24.08 11.61 -44.97
C THR A 391 -22.98 12.33 -45.74
N GLY A 392 -22.44 13.42 -45.20
CA GLY A 392 -21.28 14.13 -45.71
C GLY A 392 -21.50 15.64 -45.82
N ILE A 393 -20.40 16.38 -45.89
CA ILE A 393 -20.40 17.86 -46.01
C ILE A 393 -20.57 18.36 -47.45
N SER A 394 -20.39 17.49 -48.45
CA SER A 394 -20.51 17.87 -49.86
C SER A 394 -21.96 18.23 -50.25
N ALA A 395 -22.13 18.76 -51.48
CA ALA A 395 -23.46 19.06 -52.02
C ALA A 395 -24.34 17.82 -52.19
N GLU A 396 -23.72 16.64 -52.21
CA GLU A 396 -24.34 15.33 -52.29
C GLU A 396 -24.64 14.74 -50.91
N GLY A 397 -24.29 15.39 -49.80
CA GLY A 397 -24.58 14.97 -48.43
C GLY A 397 -25.65 15.82 -47.72
N ASP A 398 -25.69 15.74 -46.40
CA ASP A 398 -26.63 16.46 -45.51
C ASP A 398 -25.99 17.72 -44.91
N GLY A 399 -24.75 18.03 -45.28
CA GLY A 399 -24.02 19.22 -44.85
C GLY A 399 -23.29 19.05 -43.52
N PHE A 400 -23.24 17.83 -42.97
CA PHE A 400 -22.52 17.50 -41.74
C PHE A 400 -21.47 16.42 -41.98
N GLN A 401 -20.38 16.48 -41.21
CA GLN A 401 -19.27 15.52 -41.30
C GLN A 401 -19.76 14.10 -41.00
N SER A 402 -19.32 13.14 -41.80
CA SER A 402 -19.72 11.74 -41.71
C SER A 402 -19.34 11.10 -40.37
N SER A 403 -18.37 11.66 -39.62
CA SER A 403 -18.00 11.25 -38.26
C SER A 403 -19.06 11.55 -37.17
N HIS A 404 -20.34 11.68 -37.53
CA HIS A 404 -21.41 12.08 -36.62
C HIS A 404 -22.69 11.26 -36.81
N TRP A 405 -23.55 11.28 -35.80
CA TRP A 405 -24.96 10.95 -35.98
C TRP A 405 -25.64 11.92 -36.94
N SER A 406 -26.73 11.51 -37.60
CA SER A 406 -27.54 12.41 -38.41
C SER A 406 -28.13 13.54 -37.53
N GLN A 407 -28.18 14.77 -38.05
CA GLN A 407 -28.85 15.85 -37.34
C GLN A 407 -30.38 15.63 -37.29
N GLN A 408 -30.96 15.65 -36.08
CA GLN A 408 -32.40 15.51 -35.86
C GLN A 408 -32.94 16.57 -34.90
N ASP A 409 -34.26 16.70 -34.82
CA ASP A 409 -34.91 17.56 -33.82
C ASP A 409 -34.69 17.06 -32.39
N SER A 410 -34.74 15.73 -32.21
CA SER A 410 -34.28 15.03 -31.02
C SER A 410 -32.89 14.44 -31.31
N PRO A 411 -31.82 14.92 -30.66
CA PRO A 411 -30.49 14.37 -30.85
C PRO A 411 -30.45 12.86 -30.60
N LEU A 412 -29.71 12.14 -31.45
CA LEU A 412 -29.53 10.70 -31.32
C LEU A 412 -28.47 10.30 -30.27
N GLY A 413 -27.64 11.26 -29.86
CA GLY A 413 -26.50 11.05 -28.98
C GLY A 413 -25.71 12.32 -28.77
N VAL A 414 -24.65 12.24 -27.96
CA VAL A 414 -23.71 13.35 -27.78
C VAL A 414 -22.93 13.64 -29.06
N MET A 415 -22.75 12.63 -29.93
CA MET A 415 -22.10 12.75 -31.24
C MET A 415 -22.99 13.34 -32.35
N THR A 416 -24.02 14.13 -31.98
CA THR A 416 -24.81 14.90 -32.95
C THR A 416 -23.99 16.11 -33.43
N PRO A 417 -24.05 16.48 -34.72
CA PRO A 417 -23.09 17.42 -35.32
C PRO A 417 -23.38 18.88 -35.00
N ALA A 418 -24.58 19.22 -34.50
CA ALA A 418 -24.94 20.58 -34.14
C ALA A 418 -25.59 20.68 -32.75
N LEU A 419 -25.01 21.56 -31.92
CA LEU A 419 -25.56 21.94 -30.62
C LEU A 419 -26.30 23.28 -30.74
N LYS A 420 -27.54 23.36 -30.25
CA LYS A 420 -28.30 24.62 -30.16
C LYS A 420 -28.00 25.34 -28.85
N ARG A 421 -28.14 26.68 -28.81
CA ARG A 421 -28.07 27.44 -27.55
C ARG A 421 -29.20 27.01 -26.62
N GLY A 422 -28.92 26.91 -25.32
CA GLY A 422 -29.84 26.38 -24.31
C GLY A 422 -30.05 24.86 -24.34
N GLN A 423 -29.36 24.14 -25.23
CA GLN A 423 -29.46 22.69 -25.32
C GLN A 423 -28.34 22.02 -24.51
N ALA A 424 -28.71 20.93 -23.82
CA ALA A 424 -27.79 20.00 -23.21
C ALA A 424 -27.85 18.66 -23.96
N LEU A 425 -26.70 18.04 -24.17
CA LEU A 425 -26.55 16.68 -24.64
C LEU A 425 -25.97 15.80 -23.53
N SER A 426 -26.19 14.50 -23.69
CA SER A 426 -25.67 13.44 -22.82
C SER A 426 -25.25 12.26 -23.67
N ILE A 427 -24.30 11.48 -23.16
CA ILE A 427 -23.95 10.17 -23.72
C ILE A 427 -25.20 9.28 -23.71
N THR A 428 -25.53 8.67 -24.84
CA THR A 428 -26.71 7.81 -25.03
C THR A 428 -26.32 6.37 -25.32
N GLU A 429 -27.31 5.48 -25.33
CA GLU A 429 -27.12 4.08 -25.70
C GLU A 429 -26.54 3.91 -27.11
N ASN A 430 -26.89 4.80 -28.06
CA ASN A 430 -26.31 4.76 -29.40
C ASN A 430 -24.81 5.04 -29.37
N ASP A 431 -24.39 6.04 -28.57
CA ASP A 431 -22.98 6.38 -28.41
C ASP A 431 -22.19 5.22 -27.78
N LEU A 432 -22.77 4.58 -26.76
CA LEU A 432 -22.15 3.47 -26.03
C LEU A 432 -22.07 2.20 -26.87
N LEU A 433 -23.17 1.76 -27.48
CA LEU A 433 -23.19 0.57 -28.33
C LEU A 433 -22.23 0.72 -29.53
N PHE A 434 -22.10 1.93 -30.06
CA PHE A 434 -21.15 2.17 -31.13
C PHE A 434 -19.70 2.00 -30.65
N LEU A 435 -19.32 2.62 -29.53
CA LEU A 435 -17.96 2.47 -28.98
C LEU A 435 -17.66 1.03 -28.52
N ASP A 436 -18.67 0.33 -28.00
CA ASP A 436 -18.64 -1.10 -27.64
C ASP A 436 -18.11 -1.95 -28.81
N VAL A 437 -18.81 -1.88 -29.95
CA VAL A 437 -18.44 -2.67 -31.13
C VAL A 437 -17.17 -2.20 -31.84
N LEU A 438 -16.66 -1.01 -31.49
CA LEU A 438 -15.33 -0.57 -31.91
C LEU A 438 -14.22 -1.19 -31.06
N GLY A 439 -14.53 -1.68 -29.85
CA GLY A 439 -13.63 -2.38 -28.94
C GLY A 439 -13.60 -1.85 -27.51
N TRP A 440 -14.46 -0.91 -27.13
CA TRP A 440 -14.49 -0.37 -25.75
C TRP A 440 -15.47 -1.14 -24.87
N GLU A 441 -15.02 -1.78 -23.80
CA GLU A 441 -15.97 -2.49 -22.93
C GLU A 441 -16.86 -1.50 -22.13
N ARG A 442 -18.13 -1.87 -21.93
CA ARG A 442 -19.08 -1.03 -21.18
C ARG A 442 -19.00 -1.29 -19.67
N THR A 443 -19.15 -0.27 -18.85
CA THR A 443 -19.20 -0.46 -17.39
C THR A 443 -20.46 -1.25 -17.00
N GLY A 444 -20.28 -2.36 -16.27
CA GLY A 444 -21.40 -3.17 -15.77
C GLY A 444 -21.85 -4.29 -16.70
N THR A 445 -21.27 -4.43 -17.90
CA THR A 445 -21.19 -5.73 -18.56
C THR A 445 -20.12 -6.55 -17.81
N ALA A 446 -20.41 -7.81 -17.51
CA ALA A 446 -19.45 -8.65 -16.82
C ALA A 446 -18.27 -8.88 -17.78
N ALA A 447 -17.16 -8.17 -17.54
CA ALA A 447 -15.95 -8.30 -18.33
C ALA A 447 -15.62 -9.78 -18.50
N PHE A 448 -15.31 -10.17 -19.74
CA PHE A 448 -14.74 -11.48 -20.00
C PHE A 448 -13.40 -11.53 -19.27
N ASP A 449 -13.35 -12.21 -18.12
CA ASP A 449 -12.08 -12.66 -17.58
C ASP A 449 -11.48 -13.60 -18.63
N ASP A 450 -10.58 -13.09 -19.48
CA ASP A 450 -9.77 -13.84 -20.46
C ASP A 450 -8.84 -14.87 -19.79
N VAL A 451 -9.00 -15.06 -18.48
CA VAL A 451 -8.39 -16.10 -17.65
C VAL A 451 -9.32 -17.33 -17.50
N SER A 452 -10.60 -17.23 -17.84
CA SER A 452 -11.59 -18.31 -17.64
C SER A 452 -11.52 -19.44 -18.67
N GLY A 453 -11.10 -19.15 -19.91
CA GLY A 453 -10.85 -20.17 -20.95
C GLY A 453 -9.62 -21.05 -20.64
N ILE A 454 -8.66 -20.50 -19.90
CA ILE A 454 -7.61 -21.30 -19.28
C ILE A 454 -8.24 -22.14 -18.17
N ASN A 455 -9.04 -21.57 -17.26
CA ASN A 455 -9.57 -22.33 -16.12
C ASN A 455 -10.55 -23.46 -16.48
N ALA A 456 -11.45 -23.37 -17.46
CA ALA A 456 -12.41 -24.46 -17.72
C ALA A 456 -11.80 -25.68 -18.44
N GLY A 457 -10.94 -25.44 -19.44
CA GLY A 457 -10.17 -26.49 -20.12
C GLY A 457 -9.05 -27.03 -19.23
N THR A 458 -8.42 -26.15 -18.43
CA THR A 458 -7.43 -26.54 -17.42
C THR A 458 -8.09 -27.21 -16.23
N GLU A 459 -9.33 -26.95 -15.85
CA GLU A 459 -10.06 -27.67 -14.78
C GLU A 459 -10.47 -29.07 -15.24
N ALA A 460 -10.91 -29.27 -16.48
CA ALA A 460 -11.20 -30.62 -16.98
C ALA A 460 -9.92 -31.48 -17.15
N ILE A 461 -8.83 -30.86 -17.60
CA ILE A 461 -7.51 -31.49 -17.71
C ILE A 461 -6.86 -31.64 -16.32
N ALA A 462 -6.98 -30.66 -15.43
CA ALA A 462 -6.49 -30.68 -14.05
C ALA A 462 -7.33 -31.62 -13.18
N ASP A 463 -8.61 -31.84 -13.44
CA ASP A 463 -9.41 -32.86 -12.75
C ASP A 463 -8.99 -34.26 -13.22
N GLY A 464 -8.71 -34.42 -14.52
CA GLY A 464 -8.12 -35.64 -15.08
C GLY A 464 -6.70 -35.93 -14.58
N LEU A 465 -5.86 -34.91 -14.45
CA LEU A 465 -4.50 -34.99 -13.90
C LEU A 465 -4.49 -35.08 -12.38
N SER A 466 -5.40 -34.41 -11.68
CA SER A 466 -5.61 -34.47 -10.22
C SER A 466 -6.06 -35.86 -9.82
N ALA A 467 -7.02 -36.47 -10.54
CA ALA A 467 -7.43 -37.85 -10.31
C ALA A 467 -6.26 -38.84 -10.50
N LYS A 468 -5.38 -38.60 -11.48
CA LYS A 468 -4.20 -39.44 -11.77
C LYS A 468 -3.06 -39.20 -10.78
N ALA A 469 -2.80 -37.95 -10.38
CA ALA A 469 -1.79 -37.53 -9.43
C ALA A 469 -2.13 -38.01 -8.00
N ASN A 470 -3.42 -37.96 -7.63
CA ASN A 470 -3.92 -38.53 -6.39
C ASN A 470 -3.80 -40.07 -6.38
N GLN A 471 -4.05 -40.76 -7.50
CA GLN A 471 -3.75 -42.20 -7.65
C GLN A 471 -2.25 -42.53 -7.54
N LEU A 472 -1.37 -41.58 -7.83
CA LEU A 472 0.09 -41.72 -7.80
C LEU A 472 0.74 -41.14 -6.52
N GLY A 473 -0.07 -40.69 -5.55
CA GLY A 473 0.37 -40.16 -4.25
C GLY A 473 1.04 -38.77 -4.31
N LEU A 474 0.77 -37.98 -5.35
CA LEU A 474 1.32 -36.63 -5.53
C LEU A 474 0.30 -35.57 -5.09
N ASP A 475 0.75 -34.57 -4.35
CA ASP A 475 -0.07 -33.42 -3.97
C ASP A 475 -0.17 -32.44 -5.16
N TRP A 476 -1.13 -32.73 -6.03
CA TRP A 476 -1.40 -31.97 -7.24
C TRP A 476 -1.68 -30.50 -6.96
N LYS A 477 -2.42 -30.22 -5.89
CA LYS A 477 -2.83 -28.86 -5.52
C LYS A 477 -1.62 -27.98 -5.14
N ALA A 478 -0.62 -28.59 -4.49
CA ALA A 478 0.64 -27.91 -4.17
C ALA A 478 1.56 -27.71 -5.39
N LEU A 479 1.40 -28.50 -6.44
CA LEU A 479 2.17 -28.40 -7.69
C LEU A 479 1.51 -27.39 -8.65
N GLU A 480 0.19 -27.47 -8.78
CA GLU A 480 -0.67 -26.55 -9.52
C GLU A 480 -0.48 -25.12 -9.03
N THR A 481 -0.63 -24.87 -7.72
CA THR A 481 -0.38 -23.55 -7.11
C THR A 481 1.01 -23.00 -7.41
N LEU A 482 2.03 -23.86 -7.50
CA LEU A 482 3.43 -23.46 -7.74
C LEU A 482 3.74 -23.23 -9.23
N LEU A 483 2.93 -23.78 -10.13
CA LEU A 483 3.08 -23.68 -11.58
C LEU A 483 2.14 -22.63 -12.21
N THR A 484 1.03 -22.32 -11.54
CA THR A 484 0.01 -21.37 -12.03
C THR A 484 0.09 -20.00 -11.36
N GLN A 485 0.67 -19.87 -10.16
CA GLN A 485 1.01 -18.55 -9.62
C GLN A 485 2.32 -18.03 -10.25
N PRO A 486 2.36 -16.79 -10.77
CA PRO A 486 3.60 -16.15 -11.13
C PRO A 486 4.52 -16.13 -9.91
N ALA A 487 5.79 -16.55 -10.05
CA ALA A 487 6.76 -16.49 -8.96
C ALA A 487 6.82 -15.08 -8.34
N ALA A 488 6.59 -14.04 -9.16
CA ALA A 488 6.44 -12.65 -8.72
C ALA A 488 5.19 -12.39 -7.84
N SER A 489 4.05 -13.02 -8.11
CA SER A 489 2.81 -12.87 -7.31
C SER A 489 2.97 -13.49 -5.92
N LEU A 490 3.55 -14.69 -5.84
CA LEU A 490 3.84 -15.33 -4.55
C LEU A 490 4.89 -14.53 -3.76
N ILE A 491 5.91 -13.97 -4.43
CA ILE A 491 6.88 -13.06 -3.82
C ILE A 491 6.18 -11.78 -3.35
N ASN A 492 5.26 -11.21 -4.12
CA ASN A 492 4.60 -9.95 -3.78
C ASN A 492 3.62 -10.14 -2.61
N GLU A 493 2.84 -11.22 -2.56
CA GLU A 493 1.99 -11.55 -1.40
C GLU A 493 2.84 -11.81 -0.14
N LEU A 494 3.89 -12.64 -0.23
CA LEU A 494 4.78 -12.92 0.91
C LEU A 494 5.59 -11.69 1.37
N THR A 495 5.88 -10.77 0.43
CA THR A 495 6.52 -9.48 0.70
C THR A 495 5.53 -8.52 1.36
N GLN A 496 4.30 -8.40 0.87
CA GLN A 496 3.25 -7.56 1.43
C GLN A 496 2.84 -8.01 2.84
N GLU A 497 2.72 -9.32 3.09
CA GLU A 497 2.49 -9.84 4.45
C GLU A 497 3.67 -9.54 5.40
N ARG A 498 4.90 -9.56 4.90
CA ARG A 498 6.09 -9.22 5.69
C ARG A 498 6.17 -7.73 6.01
N VAL A 499 5.83 -6.87 5.04
CA VAL A 499 5.74 -5.41 5.21
C VAL A 499 4.63 -5.07 6.22
N ALA A 500 3.48 -5.75 6.16
CA ALA A 500 2.40 -5.56 7.12
C ALA A 500 2.80 -5.97 8.55
N MET A 501 3.56 -7.06 8.72
CA MET A 501 4.11 -7.46 10.02
C MET A 501 5.12 -6.43 10.57
N PHE A 502 6.00 -5.88 9.72
CA PHE A 502 6.95 -4.85 10.13
C PHE A 502 6.25 -3.54 10.53
N ALA A 503 5.24 -3.13 9.77
CA ALA A 503 4.41 -1.97 10.10
C ALA A 503 3.71 -2.14 11.47
N HIS A 504 3.22 -3.35 11.76
CA HIS A 504 2.63 -3.67 13.07
C HIS A 504 3.65 -3.58 14.21
N GLN A 505 4.85 -4.15 14.03
CA GLN A 505 5.91 -4.12 15.04
C GLN A 505 6.46 -2.69 15.26
N GLN A 506 6.52 -1.88 14.21
CA GLN A 506 6.88 -0.46 14.29
C GLN A 506 5.84 0.33 15.08
N ALA A 507 4.54 0.07 14.86
CA ALA A 507 3.45 0.70 15.58
C ALA A 507 3.47 0.34 17.08
N GLU A 508 3.73 -0.92 17.41
CA GLU A 508 3.82 -1.39 18.80
C GLU A 508 5.02 -0.76 19.54
N LEU A 509 6.21 -0.76 18.94
CA LEU A 509 7.41 -0.14 19.52
C LEU A 509 7.25 1.38 19.70
N SER A 510 6.59 2.04 18.75
CA SER A 510 6.28 3.49 18.84
C SER A 510 5.28 3.77 19.97
N GLY A 511 4.28 2.89 20.15
CA GLY A 511 3.34 2.95 21.27
C GLY A 511 4.04 2.79 22.63
N ASN A 512 4.94 1.81 22.75
CA ASN A 512 5.73 1.58 23.96
C ASN A 512 6.67 2.75 24.27
N LEU A 513 7.34 3.32 23.26
CA LEU A 513 8.18 4.52 23.43
C LEU A 513 7.36 5.71 23.94
N THR A 514 6.15 5.89 23.43
CA THR A 514 5.23 6.95 23.88
C THR A 514 4.81 6.76 25.33
N ALA A 515 4.47 5.53 25.72
CA ALA A 515 4.13 5.19 27.10
C ALA A 515 5.32 5.41 28.06
N THR A 516 6.53 5.00 27.68
CA THR A 516 7.75 5.20 28.48
C THR A 516 8.10 6.68 28.62
N ASN A 517 8.00 7.48 27.55
CA ASN A 517 8.21 8.93 27.62
C ASN A 517 7.20 9.61 28.56
N THR A 518 5.95 9.14 28.57
CA THR A 518 4.91 9.65 29.47
C THR A 518 5.26 9.37 30.93
N LYS A 519 5.66 8.12 31.25
CA LYS A 519 6.11 7.73 32.59
C LYS A 519 7.35 8.51 33.04
N LEU A 520 8.33 8.68 32.14
CA LEU A 520 9.55 9.44 32.41
C LEU A 520 9.25 10.91 32.74
N THR A 521 8.31 11.52 32.01
CA THR A 521 7.86 12.89 32.28
C THR A 521 7.20 13.01 33.65
N ALA A 522 6.32 12.06 34.00
CA ALA A 522 5.67 12.03 35.30
C ALA A 522 6.69 11.87 36.46
N ALA A 523 7.67 10.96 36.31
CA ALA A 523 8.71 10.73 37.31
C ALA A 523 9.61 11.96 37.49
N ARG A 524 9.98 12.65 36.41
CA ARG A 524 10.75 13.91 36.47
C ARG A 524 9.98 15.02 37.19
N ASN A 525 8.69 15.18 36.89
CA ASN A 525 7.84 16.15 37.57
C ASN A 525 7.73 15.85 39.08
N ALA A 526 7.64 14.58 39.47
CA ALA A 526 7.63 14.17 40.87
C ALA A 526 8.96 14.48 41.58
N LEU A 527 10.10 14.26 40.92
CA LEU A 527 11.42 14.62 41.44
C LEU A 527 11.54 16.13 41.65
N THR A 528 11.10 16.94 40.69
CA THR A 528 11.08 18.42 40.83
C THR A 528 10.24 18.84 42.02
N LEU A 529 9.06 18.25 42.21
CA LEU A 529 8.21 18.56 43.37
C LEU A 529 8.90 18.23 44.71
N LEU A 530 9.64 17.13 44.78
CA LEU A 530 10.43 16.75 45.97
C LEU A 530 11.58 17.73 46.24
N GLN A 531 12.27 18.18 45.19
CA GLN A 531 13.32 19.19 45.31
C GLN A 531 12.75 20.52 45.82
N ASP A 532 11.64 20.98 45.26
CA ASP A 532 10.95 22.20 45.69
C ASP A 532 10.54 22.12 47.16
N GLN A 533 9.98 20.98 47.59
CA GLN A 533 9.62 20.74 48.99
C GLN A 533 10.84 20.83 49.91
N LYS A 534 11.98 20.26 49.50
CA LYS A 534 13.23 20.31 50.27
C LYS A 534 13.83 21.71 50.33
N GLU A 535 13.77 22.48 49.25
CA GLU A 535 14.20 23.88 49.26
C GLU A 535 13.36 24.73 50.22
N VAL A 536 12.05 24.51 50.28
CA VAL A 536 11.16 25.18 51.24
C VAL A 536 11.56 24.82 52.68
N GLU A 537 11.87 23.55 52.95
CA GLU A 537 12.33 23.09 54.28
C GLU A 537 13.68 23.73 54.66
N ILE A 538 14.61 23.83 53.71
CA ILE A 538 15.91 24.51 53.89
C ILE A 538 15.71 25.99 54.22
N LYS A 539 14.92 26.74 53.43
CA LYS A 539 14.64 28.17 53.67
C LYS A 539 14.03 28.41 55.06
N ALA A 540 13.14 27.51 55.49
CA ALA A 540 12.57 27.57 56.83
C ALA A 540 13.64 27.34 57.91
N LYS A 541 14.54 26.37 57.72
CA LYS A 541 15.63 26.06 58.66
C LYS A 541 16.70 27.16 58.70
N GLU A 542 17.06 27.76 57.56
CA GLU A 542 17.95 28.92 57.47
C GLU A 542 17.41 30.11 58.28
N SER A 543 16.11 30.37 58.19
CA SER A 543 15.44 31.40 58.97
C SER A 543 15.51 31.13 60.48
N GLN A 544 15.39 29.86 60.89
CA GLN A 544 15.59 29.45 62.30
C GLN A 544 17.03 29.66 62.76
N VAL A 545 18.02 29.27 61.95
CA VAL A 545 19.45 29.50 62.25
C VAL A 545 19.73 30.99 62.43
N LYS A 546 19.28 31.84 61.50
CA LYS A 546 19.46 33.29 61.57
C LYS A 546 18.83 33.90 62.83
N THR A 547 17.63 33.44 63.19
CA THR A 547 16.95 33.87 64.41
C THR A 547 17.73 33.46 65.66
N GLN A 548 18.17 32.20 65.74
CA GLN A 548 18.92 31.68 66.88
C GLN A 548 20.30 32.35 67.03
N GLN A 549 20.94 32.70 65.91
CA GLN A 549 22.19 33.43 65.88
C GLN A 549 22.04 34.85 66.43
N GLY A 550 20.97 35.57 66.06
CA GLY A 550 20.68 36.89 66.64
C GLY A 550 20.37 36.86 68.14
N ILE A 551 19.73 35.78 68.63
CA ILE A 551 19.51 35.56 70.07
C ILE A 551 20.87 35.39 70.78
N LEU A 552 21.74 34.51 70.25
CA LEU A 552 23.07 34.26 70.80
C LEU A 552 23.94 35.52 70.84
N GLU A 553 23.95 36.30 69.76
CA GLU A 553 24.69 37.57 69.68
C GLU A 553 24.23 38.57 70.76
N ASN A 554 22.92 38.67 71.01
CA ASN A 554 22.38 39.53 72.07
C ASN A 554 22.81 39.05 73.47
N SER A 555 22.72 37.75 73.75
CA SER A 555 23.14 37.18 75.04
C SER A 555 24.66 37.35 75.27
N GLN A 556 25.47 37.15 74.23
CA GLN A 556 26.92 37.39 74.28
C GLN A 556 27.26 38.87 74.50
N LYS A 557 26.51 39.79 73.88
CA LYS A 557 26.66 41.23 74.09
C LYS A 557 26.36 41.60 75.54
N GLN A 558 25.25 41.12 76.10
CA GLN A 558 24.90 41.34 77.52
C GLN A 558 25.99 40.80 78.46
N LEU A 559 26.51 39.59 78.20
CA LEU A 559 27.60 39.01 78.99
C LEU A 559 28.89 39.86 78.91
N THR A 560 29.20 40.39 77.72
CA THR A 560 30.37 41.25 77.50
C THR A 560 30.25 42.58 78.24
N GLU A 561 29.06 43.21 78.21
CA GLU A 561 28.75 44.43 78.95
C GLU A 561 28.86 44.21 80.48
N LEU A 562 28.39 43.06 80.97
CA LEU A 562 28.54 42.69 82.38
C LEU A 562 30.01 42.51 82.77
N LYS A 563 30.81 41.81 81.95
CA LYS A 563 32.26 41.64 82.19
C LYS A 563 33.02 42.96 82.19
N ARG A 564 32.64 43.89 81.30
CA ARG A 564 33.22 45.25 81.28
C ARG A 564 32.86 46.00 82.57
N SER A 565 31.58 45.99 82.94
CA SER A 565 31.12 46.63 84.18
C SER A 565 31.79 46.03 85.42
N GLN A 566 32.05 44.72 85.45
CA GLN A 566 32.81 44.07 86.52
C GLN A 566 34.23 44.64 86.62
N ALA A 567 34.94 44.78 85.48
CA ALA A 567 36.27 45.35 85.46
C ALA A 567 36.28 46.81 85.97
N ASP A 568 35.25 47.59 85.61
CA ASP A 568 35.07 48.96 86.10
C ASP A 568 34.82 48.98 87.63
N TYR A 569 33.93 48.12 88.15
CA TYR A 569 33.69 48.03 89.60
C TYR A 569 34.92 47.55 90.39
N GLU A 570 35.70 46.59 89.88
CA GLU A 570 36.93 46.13 90.52
C GLU A 570 37.99 47.25 90.57
N LYS A 571 38.08 48.05 89.50
CA LYS A 571 38.95 49.22 89.46
C LYS A 571 38.51 50.28 90.49
N ASP A 572 37.21 50.61 90.53
CA ASP A 572 36.66 51.57 91.50
C ASP A 572 36.86 51.09 92.94
N LYS A 573 36.69 49.80 93.19
CA LYS A 573 36.96 49.16 94.48
C LYS A 573 38.42 49.34 94.91
N GLN A 574 39.37 49.05 94.03
CA GLN A 574 40.81 49.23 94.30
C GLN A 574 41.17 50.69 94.57
N GLU A 575 40.58 51.63 93.82
CA GLU A 575 40.79 53.06 94.00
C GLU A 575 40.23 53.54 95.35
N LEU A 576 39.01 53.13 95.72
CA LEU A 576 38.40 53.45 96.99
C LEU A 576 39.18 52.86 98.17
N GLN A 577 39.64 51.61 98.07
CA GLN A 577 40.49 50.98 99.09
C GLN A 577 41.81 51.75 99.28
N SER A 578 42.45 52.17 98.19
CA SER A 578 43.68 52.96 98.23
C SER A 578 43.45 54.32 98.90
N LYS A 579 42.34 55.01 98.56
CA LYS A 579 41.95 56.29 99.18
C LYS A 579 41.63 56.14 100.67
N ILE A 580 40.95 55.07 101.08
CA ILE A 580 40.68 54.77 102.49
C ILE A 580 42.00 54.60 103.26
N GLN A 581 42.91 53.78 102.75
CA GLN A 581 44.23 53.56 103.37
C GLN A 581 45.03 54.87 103.51
N GLU A 582 44.99 55.75 102.50
CA GLU A 582 45.63 57.06 102.55
C GLU A 582 45.03 57.94 103.66
N GLN A 583 43.70 57.96 103.80
CA GLN A 583 43.02 58.74 104.85
C GLN A 583 43.23 58.14 106.25
N GLU A 584 43.28 56.81 106.38
CA GLU A 584 43.64 56.13 107.63
C GLU A 584 45.06 56.47 108.07
N ALA A 585 46.02 56.50 107.14
CA ALA A 585 47.40 56.94 107.41
C ALA A 585 47.45 58.42 107.84
N LYS A 586 46.65 59.30 107.22
CA LYS A 586 46.49 60.71 107.64
C LYS A 586 45.87 60.84 109.03
N LEU A 587 44.90 60.00 109.38
CA LEU A 587 44.24 60.00 110.69
C LEU A 587 45.19 59.61 111.84
N GLN A 588 46.16 58.74 111.57
CA GLN A 588 47.18 58.30 112.54
C GLN A 588 48.19 59.40 112.88
N THR A 589 48.46 60.31 111.94
CA THR A 589 49.49 61.36 112.08
C THR A 589 48.94 62.74 112.49
N THR A 590 47.61 62.94 112.44
CA THR A 590 46.95 64.21 112.76
C THR A 590 46.66 64.36 114.26
N THR A 591 47.10 65.46 114.87
CA THR A 591 46.94 65.72 116.33
C THR A 591 45.77 66.64 116.70
N LYS A 592 45.23 67.43 115.76
CA LYS A 592 44.09 68.34 115.98
C LYS A 592 42.76 67.59 115.90
N ALA A 593 41.97 67.65 116.98
CA ALA A 593 40.68 66.93 117.10
C ALA A 593 39.69 67.26 115.96
N SER A 594 39.53 68.53 115.58
CA SER A 594 38.64 68.96 114.50
C SER A 594 39.01 68.40 113.12
N ASP A 595 40.31 68.20 112.88
CA ASP A 595 40.81 67.68 111.60
C ASP A 595 40.69 66.14 111.58
N ARG A 596 40.88 65.47 112.73
CA ARG A 596 40.61 64.03 112.87
C ARG A 596 39.13 63.69 112.62
N GLU A 597 38.19 64.49 113.12
CA GLU A 597 36.75 64.29 112.87
C GLU A 597 36.40 64.44 111.38
N LYS A 598 37.00 65.41 110.68
CA LYS A 598 36.83 65.58 109.22
C LYS A 598 37.39 64.38 108.44
N ILE A 599 38.60 63.92 108.79
CA ILE A 599 39.22 62.75 108.15
C ILE A 599 38.38 61.49 108.43
N GLN A 600 37.89 61.29 109.66
CA GLN A 600 37.02 60.16 110.00
C GLN A 600 35.67 60.23 109.26
N SER A 601 35.08 61.42 109.12
CA SER A 601 33.87 61.61 108.32
C SER A 601 34.11 61.25 106.85
N GLU A 602 35.28 61.56 106.30
CA GLU A 602 35.65 61.22 104.92
C GLU A 602 35.90 59.72 104.75
N ILE A 603 36.58 59.07 105.71
CA ILE A 603 36.71 57.61 105.77
C ILE A 603 35.32 56.96 105.74
N ASN A 604 34.40 57.38 106.61
CA ASN A 604 33.05 56.81 106.68
C ASN A 604 32.27 56.95 105.35
N LYS A 605 32.43 58.08 104.64
CA LYS A 605 31.86 58.27 103.30
C LYS A 605 32.48 57.34 102.27
N LEU A 606 33.80 57.22 102.24
CA LEU A 606 34.51 56.32 101.33
C LEU A 606 34.18 54.85 101.61
N THR A 607 34.06 54.43 102.87
CA THR A 607 33.62 53.09 103.27
C THR A 607 32.18 52.80 102.83
N SER A 608 31.29 53.80 102.92
CA SER A 608 29.91 53.67 102.43
C SER A 608 29.87 53.52 100.90
N ALA A 609 30.70 54.29 100.18
CA ALA A 609 30.86 54.17 98.73
C ALA A 609 31.44 52.80 98.34
N LEU A 610 32.46 52.31 99.07
CA LEU A 610 33.04 50.97 98.88
C LEU A 610 32.00 49.87 99.06
N SER A 611 31.18 49.96 100.11
CA SER A 611 30.09 49.00 100.36
C SER A 611 29.05 49.00 99.23
N SER A 612 28.77 50.17 98.65
CA SER A 612 27.90 50.30 97.48
C SER A 612 28.51 49.65 96.23
N VAL A 613 29.79 49.85 95.98
CA VAL A 613 30.50 49.20 94.86
C VAL A 613 30.55 47.68 95.04
N ASP A 614 30.82 47.18 96.24
CA ASP A 614 30.81 45.74 96.55
C ASP A 614 29.42 45.11 96.33
N ALA A 615 28.35 45.81 96.72
CA ALA A 615 26.98 45.36 96.45
C ALA A 615 26.71 45.29 94.94
N GLN A 616 27.14 46.30 94.18
CA GLN A 616 26.94 46.35 92.73
C GLN A 616 27.78 45.30 91.99
N LEU A 617 29.01 45.04 92.44
CA LEU A 617 29.88 43.97 91.96
C LEU A 617 29.24 42.60 92.18
N LYS A 618 28.66 42.36 93.37
CA LYS A 618 27.94 41.11 93.68
C LYS A 618 26.73 40.91 92.76
N ILE A 619 25.91 41.96 92.56
CA ILE A 619 24.76 41.91 91.64
C ILE A 619 25.21 41.61 90.21
N ASN A 620 26.33 42.21 89.77
CA ASN A 620 26.91 41.95 88.46
C ASN A 620 27.35 40.48 88.31
N LEU A 621 28.08 39.95 89.28
CA LEU A 621 28.53 38.55 89.28
C LEU A 621 27.36 37.56 89.30
N GLU A 622 26.31 37.82 90.09
CA GLU A 622 25.08 37.02 90.07
C GLU A 622 24.39 37.07 88.70
N SER A 623 24.35 38.24 88.06
CA SER A 623 23.79 38.40 86.70
C SER A 623 24.60 37.63 85.66
N GLN A 624 25.94 37.65 85.75
CA GLN A 624 26.81 36.85 84.88
C GLN A 624 26.57 35.35 85.07
N SER A 625 26.43 34.88 86.32
CA SER A 625 26.18 33.47 86.63
C SER A 625 24.88 32.95 86.03
N LYS A 626 23.89 33.83 85.80
CA LYS A 626 22.61 33.51 85.16
C LYS A 626 22.69 33.56 83.62
N ILE A 627 23.46 34.48 83.06
CA ILE A 627 23.58 34.66 81.60
C ILE A 627 24.52 33.63 80.95
N GLN A 628 25.61 33.25 81.62
CA GLN A 628 26.56 32.27 81.07
C GLN A 628 25.93 30.93 80.63
N PRO A 629 25.06 30.27 81.43
CA PRO A 629 24.39 29.05 80.99
C PRO A 629 23.39 29.27 79.84
N ILE A 630 22.79 30.46 79.73
CA ILE A 630 21.91 30.82 78.60
C ILE A 630 22.72 30.87 77.31
N VAL A 631 23.87 31.56 77.30
CA VAL A 631 24.78 31.60 76.15
C VAL A 631 25.20 30.19 75.72
N ASN A 632 25.54 29.32 76.68
CA ASN A 632 25.93 27.94 76.37
C ASN A 632 24.77 27.13 75.75
N ALA A 633 23.55 27.27 76.28
CA ALA A 633 22.37 26.59 75.75
C ALA A 633 22.00 27.07 74.33
N GLU A 634 22.09 28.38 74.08
CA GLU A 634 21.84 28.97 72.76
C GLU A 634 22.89 28.52 71.73
N GLN A 635 24.15 28.41 72.14
CA GLN A 635 25.23 27.88 71.29
C GLN A 635 24.98 26.43 70.88
N ILE A 636 24.58 25.56 71.83
CA ILE A 636 24.24 24.16 71.54
C ILE A 636 23.07 24.08 70.54
N LYS A 637 22.03 24.89 70.77
CA LYS A 637 20.85 24.93 69.90
C LYS A 637 21.19 25.41 68.49
N LEU A 638 22.06 26.43 68.37
CA LEU A 638 22.57 26.89 67.08
C LEU A 638 23.33 25.78 66.35
N SER A 639 24.25 25.09 67.03
CA SER A 639 25.01 23.99 66.44
C SER A 639 24.11 22.83 65.99
N SER A 640 23.05 22.50 66.75
CA SER A 640 22.06 21.50 66.34
C SER A 640 21.30 21.91 65.07
N LEU A 641 20.87 23.17 64.98
CA LEU A 641 20.16 23.68 63.80
C LEU A 641 21.07 23.72 62.56
N GLN A 642 22.34 24.09 62.74
CA GLN A 642 23.34 24.07 61.67
C GLN A 642 23.59 22.63 61.18
N SER A 643 23.68 21.65 62.08
CA SER A 643 23.81 20.25 61.69
C SER A 643 22.59 19.74 60.90
N ASP A 644 21.38 20.10 61.32
CA ASP A 644 20.15 19.77 60.58
C ASP A 644 20.13 20.40 59.18
N LEU A 645 20.54 21.67 59.07
CA LEU A 645 20.61 22.38 57.80
C LEU A 645 21.60 21.71 56.84
N SER A 646 22.80 21.36 57.32
CA SER A 646 23.79 20.63 56.53
C SER A 646 23.26 19.28 56.05
N ARG A 647 22.50 18.56 56.89
CA ARG A 647 21.84 17.30 56.48
C ARG A 647 20.83 17.55 55.36
N LEU A 648 19.94 18.53 55.51
CA LEU A 648 18.94 18.86 54.49
C LEU A 648 19.57 19.29 53.16
N GLN A 649 20.64 20.09 53.20
CA GLN A 649 21.39 20.48 52.00
C GLN A 649 22.07 19.27 51.34
N THR A 650 22.58 18.33 52.14
CA THR A 650 23.14 17.06 51.62
C THR A 650 22.05 16.20 50.98
N ASP A 651 20.88 16.08 51.62
CA ASP A 651 19.73 15.34 51.09
C ASP A 651 19.26 15.93 49.74
N LEU A 652 19.22 17.26 49.61
CA LEU A 652 18.87 17.95 48.36
C LEU A 652 19.92 17.70 47.26
N ASN A 653 21.22 17.77 47.58
CA ASN A 653 22.29 17.50 46.63
C ASN A 653 22.30 16.05 46.14
N ASN A 654 21.82 15.12 46.97
CA ASN A 654 21.68 13.70 46.63
C ASN A 654 20.40 13.40 45.82
N LEU A 655 19.45 14.33 45.72
CA LEU A 655 18.23 14.22 44.90
C LEU A 655 18.52 14.58 43.43
N SER A 656 19.54 13.98 42.82
CA SER A 656 19.91 14.23 41.42
C SER A 656 19.14 13.37 40.41
N THR A 657 18.74 12.17 40.80
CA THR A 657 17.99 11.21 39.96
C THR A 657 17.38 10.09 40.83
N THR A 658 16.31 9.45 40.37
CA THR A 658 15.77 8.23 41.00
C THR A 658 16.15 6.99 40.18
N PRO A 659 16.23 5.79 40.80
CA PRO A 659 16.40 4.54 40.07
C PRO A 659 15.33 4.31 38.99
N GLU A 660 14.11 4.79 39.25
CA GLU A 660 13.00 4.75 38.29
C GLU A 660 13.28 5.61 37.05
N ILE A 661 13.79 6.85 37.22
CA ILE A 661 14.18 7.73 36.11
C ILE A 661 15.31 7.08 35.29
N GLN A 662 16.34 6.53 35.95
CA GLN A 662 17.45 5.86 35.25
C GLN A 662 16.98 4.64 34.46
N SER A 663 16.09 3.84 35.04
CA SER A 663 15.49 2.68 34.37
C SER A 663 14.66 3.09 33.15
N LEU A 664 13.83 4.12 33.29
CA LEU A 664 13.00 4.64 32.19
C LEU A 664 13.84 5.30 31.08
N GLU A 665 14.94 5.99 31.40
CA GLU A 665 15.88 6.56 30.43
C GLU A 665 16.62 5.47 29.66
N LEU A 666 17.01 4.39 30.33
CA LEU A 666 17.62 3.22 29.70
C LEU A 666 16.62 2.53 28.76
N GLN A 667 15.39 2.29 29.22
CA GLN A 667 14.32 1.73 28.39
C GLN A 667 14.01 2.60 27.17
N LYS A 668 13.95 3.92 27.35
CA LYS A 668 13.75 4.87 26.25
C LYS A 668 14.87 4.76 25.22
N THR A 669 16.12 4.78 25.67
CA THR A 669 17.30 4.71 24.80
C THR A 669 17.33 3.39 24.02
N GLN A 670 16.96 2.28 24.67
CA GLN A 670 16.82 0.98 24.02
C GLN A 670 15.71 0.99 22.97
N LEU A 671 14.51 1.48 23.30
CA LEU A 671 13.39 1.58 22.35
C LEU A 671 13.72 2.48 21.15
N GLU A 672 14.37 3.62 21.37
CA GLU A 672 14.81 4.52 20.29
C GLU A 672 15.88 3.87 19.39
N SER A 673 16.83 3.14 19.98
CA SER A 673 17.84 2.37 19.26
C SER A 673 17.23 1.23 18.43
N THR A 674 16.25 0.51 19.00
CA THR A 674 15.51 -0.55 18.31
C THR A 674 14.67 0.00 17.17
N LEU A 675 13.95 1.11 17.38
CA LEU A 675 13.15 1.76 16.34
C LEU A 675 14.03 2.31 15.22
N LYS A 676 15.19 2.90 15.56
CA LYS A 676 16.18 3.36 14.57
C LYS A 676 16.76 2.19 13.75
N THR A 677 17.04 1.06 14.41
CA THR A 677 17.49 -0.16 13.74
C THR A 677 16.40 -0.71 12.81
N LEU A 678 15.15 -0.75 13.27
CA LEU A 678 13.99 -1.21 12.49
C LEU A 678 13.74 -0.32 11.26
N ASN A 679 13.82 1.00 11.42
CA ASN A 679 13.65 1.97 10.33
C ASN A 679 14.81 1.93 9.33
N GLY A 680 16.01 1.54 9.76
CA GLY A 680 17.16 1.31 8.87
C GLY A 680 17.06 0.03 8.04
N LEU A 681 16.10 -0.87 8.35
CA LEU A 681 15.93 -2.17 7.70
C LEU A 681 14.89 -2.16 6.56
N ASP A 682 14.18 -1.07 6.31
CA ASP A 682 13.11 -1.00 5.30
C ASP A 682 13.61 -1.31 3.87
N GLY A 683 14.81 -0.82 3.53
CA GLY A 683 15.47 -1.10 2.24
C GLY A 683 16.25 -2.42 2.16
N GLN A 684 16.56 -3.07 3.29
CA GLN A 684 17.31 -4.34 3.34
C GLN A 684 16.39 -5.56 3.55
N SER A 685 15.25 -5.38 4.21
CA SER A 685 14.24 -6.41 4.44
C SER A 685 13.56 -6.87 3.15
N LEU A 686 13.38 -5.95 2.19
CA LEU A 686 12.91 -6.26 0.83
C LEU A 686 13.92 -7.18 0.11
N LYS A 687 15.21 -6.85 0.22
CA LYS A 687 16.33 -7.62 -0.37
C LYS A 687 16.53 -8.99 0.30
N LEU A 688 16.25 -9.09 1.59
CA LEU A 688 16.35 -10.34 2.38
C LEU A 688 15.16 -11.28 2.14
N ALA A 689 13.94 -10.75 1.98
CA ALA A 689 12.74 -11.54 1.64
C ALA A 689 12.92 -12.22 0.29
N GLN A 690 13.40 -11.47 -0.71
CA GLN A 690 13.73 -11.99 -2.03
C GLN A 690 14.78 -13.13 -2.00
N LYS A 691 15.72 -13.10 -1.04
CA LYS A 691 16.80 -14.09 -0.90
C LYS A 691 16.40 -15.36 -0.13
N SER A 692 15.51 -15.29 0.87
CA SER A 692 15.04 -16.47 1.59
C SER A 692 14.07 -17.31 0.77
N ASP A 693 13.21 -16.64 0.00
CA ASP A 693 12.22 -17.29 -0.87
C ASP A 693 12.92 -17.94 -2.07
N SER A 694 14.05 -17.36 -2.46
CA SER A 694 15.02 -17.91 -3.38
C SER A 694 15.52 -19.31 -2.96
N VAL A 695 16.00 -19.48 -1.73
CA VAL A 695 16.49 -20.78 -1.23
C VAL A 695 15.34 -21.80 -1.07
N PHE A 696 14.19 -21.37 -0.57
CA PHE A 696 13.01 -22.23 -0.38
C PHE A 696 12.47 -22.78 -1.71
N ILE A 697 12.38 -21.92 -2.74
CA ILE A 697 11.94 -22.31 -4.09
C ILE A 697 12.98 -23.23 -4.73
N LYS A 698 14.28 -22.95 -4.57
CA LYS A 698 15.37 -23.85 -5.03
C LYS A 698 15.30 -25.24 -4.41
N GLU A 699 15.10 -25.34 -3.09
CA GLU A 699 14.98 -26.64 -2.42
C GLU A 699 13.73 -27.43 -2.83
N ARG A 700 12.62 -26.73 -3.08
CA ARG A 700 11.35 -27.34 -3.51
C ARG A 700 11.43 -27.82 -4.95
N LEU A 701 12.02 -27.03 -5.84
CA LEU A 701 12.36 -27.44 -7.21
C LEU A 701 13.35 -28.60 -7.24
N ALA A 702 14.38 -28.58 -6.39
CA ALA A 702 15.35 -29.67 -6.29
C ALA A 702 14.70 -30.98 -5.82
N LYS A 703 13.80 -30.93 -4.83
CA LYS A 703 13.05 -32.11 -4.36
C LYS A 703 12.10 -32.65 -5.43
N ILE A 704 11.41 -31.78 -6.15
CA ILE A 704 10.56 -32.14 -7.28
C ILE A 704 11.40 -32.78 -8.40
N LYS A 705 12.56 -32.19 -8.73
CA LYS A 705 13.51 -32.70 -9.72
C LYS A 705 14.06 -34.07 -9.34
N THR A 706 14.46 -34.28 -8.09
CA THR A 706 14.91 -35.59 -7.59
C THR A 706 13.79 -36.62 -7.64
N SER A 707 12.58 -36.26 -7.18
CA SER A 707 11.43 -37.18 -7.18
C SER A 707 10.97 -37.53 -8.61
N LEU A 708 11.05 -36.59 -9.56
CA LEU A 708 10.81 -36.83 -10.99
C LEU A 708 11.90 -37.72 -11.60
N ASN A 709 13.18 -37.46 -11.31
CA ASN A 709 14.31 -38.26 -11.83
C ASN A 709 14.33 -39.69 -11.27
N ASP A 710 13.99 -39.88 -10.00
CA ASP A 710 13.88 -41.21 -9.38
C ASP A 710 12.74 -42.02 -10.01
N LYS A 711 11.61 -41.35 -10.35
CA LYS A 711 10.48 -41.99 -11.05
C LYS A 711 10.80 -42.27 -12.53
N LEU A 712 11.49 -41.37 -13.22
CA LEU A 712 12.03 -41.58 -14.57
C LEU A 712 12.97 -42.79 -14.61
N SER A 713 13.78 -42.95 -13.57
CA SER A 713 14.69 -44.10 -13.40
C SER A 713 13.94 -45.40 -13.09
N SER A 714 12.83 -45.33 -12.34
CA SER A 714 11.97 -46.50 -12.04
C SER A 714 11.15 -47.00 -13.24
N LEU A 715 10.86 -46.13 -14.21
CA LEU A 715 10.20 -46.47 -15.47
C LEU A 715 11.09 -47.32 -16.41
N ASN A 716 12.42 -47.33 -16.19
CA ASN A 716 13.34 -48.22 -16.94
C ASN A 716 13.24 -49.70 -16.52
N TYR A 717 12.52 -50.04 -15.44
CA TYR A 717 12.54 -51.40 -14.86
C TYR A 717 11.21 -52.16 -14.90
N LEU A 718 10.12 -51.55 -15.37
CA LEU A 718 8.82 -52.22 -15.50
C LEU A 718 8.42 -52.30 -16.97
N GLY A 719 8.22 -53.52 -17.45
CA GLY A 719 7.86 -53.85 -18.84
C GLY A 719 6.49 -53.36 -19.30
N ALA A 720 6.26 -52.04 -19.24
CA ALA A 720 5.20 -51.37 -19.98
C ALA A 720 5.73 -51.02 -21.38
N GLY A 721 4.93 -51.29 -22.41
CA GLY A 721 5.36 -51.23 -23.81
C GLY A 721 6.03 -49.89 -24.23
N PRO A 722 7.00 -49.93 -25.16
CA PRO A 722 8.01 -48.89 -25.36
C PRO A 722 7.49 -47.51 -25.81
N ARG A 723 6.23 -47.35 -26.22
CA ARG A 723 5.66 -46.04 -26.64
C ARG A 723 5.01 -45.25 -25.50
N ARG A 724 4.37 -45.93 -24.54
CA ARG A 724 3.75 -45.25 -23.39
C ARG A 724 4.79 -44.71 -22.42
N ALA A 725 5.85 -45.48 -22.19
CA ALA A 725 7.02 -45.03 -21.44
C ALA A 725 7.71 -43.84 -22.13
N GLU A 726 7.71 -43.76 -23.47
CA GLU A 726 8.31 -42.67 -24.23
C GLU A 726 7.48 -41.37 -24.17
N GLU A 727 6.16 -41.46 -24.17
CA GLU A 727 5.26 -40.31 -23.99
C GLU A 727 5.25 -39.80 -22.54
N GLU A 728 5.25 -40.71 -21.56
CA GLU A 728 5.41 -40.37 -20.14
C GLU A 728 6.81 -39.76 -19.87
N ARG A 729 7.86 -40.27 -20.54
CA ARG A 729 9.22 -39.70 -20.51
C ARG A 729 9.26 -38.31 -21.13
N LYS A 730 8.63 -38.07 -22.28
CA LYS A 730 8.56 -36.75 -22.93
C LYS A 730 7.80 -35.71 -22.13
N ALA A 731 6.69 -36.10 -21.50
CA ALA A 731 5.93 -35.23 -20.61
C ALA A 731 6.74 -34.87 -19.36
N LEU A 732 7.42 -35.85 -18.74
CA LEU A 732 8.34 -35.58 -17.64
C LEU A 732 9.54 -34.72 -18.07
N GLU A 733 10.11 -34.94 -19.25
CA GLU A 733 11.22 -34.14 -19.79
C GLU A 733 10.81 -32.69 -20.04
N GLN A 734 9.58 -32.44 -20.52
CA GLN A 734 9.04 -31.09 -20.67
C GLN A 734 8.83 -30.40 -19.32
N VAL A 735 8.30 -31.10 -18.33
CA VAL A 735 8.15 -30.57 -16.96
C VAL A 735 9.50 -30.28 -16.32
N VAL A 736 10.49 -31.16 -16.52
CA VAL A 736 11.88 -30.94 -16.05
C VAL A 736 12.53 -29.76 -16.77
N LYS A 737 12.29 -29.60 -18.08
CA LYS A 737 12.81 -28.47 -18.86
C LYS A 737 12.22 -27.14 -18.42
N LEU A 738 10.90 -27.08 -18.19
CA LEU A 738 10.22 -25.91 -17.65
C LEU A 738 10.73 -25.55 -16.24
N ALA A 739 10.93 -26.54 -15.38
CA ALA A 739 11.54 -26.33 -14.07
C ALA A 739 12.98 -25.78 -14.15
N GLN A 740 13.77 -26.25 -15.13
CA GLN A 740 15.14 -25.75 -15.38
C GLN A 740 15.18 -24.35 -15.98
N GLU A 741 14.20 -24.00 -16.82
CA GLU A 741 14.05 -22.66 -17.40
C GLU A 741 13.65 -21.66 -16.31
N GLN A 742 12.74 -22.04 -15.42
CA GLN A 742 12.39 -21.25 -14.22
C GLN A 742 13.60 -21.09 -13.27
N GLU A 743 14.38 -22.16 -13.04
CA GLU A 743 15.63 -22.11 -12.27
C GLU A 743 16.68 -21.17 -12.90
N LYS A 744 16.78 -21.15 -14.25
CA LYS A 744 17.69 -20.23 -14.98
C LYS A 744 17.23 -18.77 -14.90
N LEU A 745 15.93 -18.51 -15.10
CA LEU A 745 15.35 -17.16 -15.00
C LEU A 745 15.56 -16.59 -13.59
N TRP A 746 15.37 -17.44 -12.58
CA TRP A 746 15.67 -17.15 -11.19
C TRP A 746 17.15 -16.85 -10.95
N ASN A 747 18.08 -17.64 -11.53
CA ASN A 747 19.52 -17.45 -11.29
C ASN A 747 20.00 -16.13 -11.93
N SER A 748 19.38 -15.74 -13.06
CA SER A 748 19.57 -14.43 -13.70
C SER A 748 19.06 -13.28 -12.83
N LEU A 749 17.91 -13.44 -12.16
CA LEU A 749 17.33 -12.43 -11.27
C LEU A 749 18.12 -12.26 -9.96
N VAL A 750 18.78 -13.33 -9.49
CA VAL A 750 19.54 -13.34 -8.23
C VAL A 750 21.02 -12.95 -8.44
N SER A 751 21.61 -13.16 -9.63
CA SER A 751 23.03 -12.87 -9.90
C SER A 751 23.38 -11.38 -9.98
N ASP A 752 22.40 -10.51 -10.17
CA ASP A 752 22.63 -9.06 -10.30
C ASP A 752 22.82 -8.33 -8.95
N HIS A 753 22.72 -9.02 -7.80
CA HIS A 753 22.88 -8.42 -6.48
C HIS A 753 23.57 -9.38 -5.48
N GLU A 754 24.90 -9.50 -5.57
CA GLU A 754 25.71 -10.08 -4.50
C GLU A 754 26.37 -8.98 -3.65
N ILE A 755 26.12 -8.98 -2.32
CA ILE A 755 27.12 -9.09 -1.23
C ILE A 755 26.49 -8.82 0.17
N ALA A 756 26.93 -9.65 1.13
CA ALA A 756 26.91 -9.55 2.61
C ALA A 756 25.60 -9.76 3.42
N LEU A 757 25.55 -10.89 4.12
CA LEU A 757 24.71 -11.14 5.31
C LEU A 757 25.52 -10.84 6.57
N PHE A 758 24.89 -10.16 7.53
CA PHE A 758 25.37 -9.75 8.86
C PHE A 758 26.53 -10.58 9.48
N PRO A 759 27.75 -10.04 9.61
CA PRO A 759 28.78 -10.62 10.47
C PRO A 759 28.47 -10.33 11.95
N GLY A 760 28.54 -11.34 12.84
CA GLY A 760 28.76 -11.10 14.28
C GLY A 760 27.80 -11.71 15.32
N ALA A 761 26.59 -12.13 14.97
CA ALA A 761 25.63 -12.60 16.01
C ALA A 761 26.04 -13.92 16.68
N GLY A 762 26.64 -14.85 15.94
CA GLY A 762 27.19 -16.09 16.52
C GLY A 762 28.38 -15.80 17.44
N SER A 763 29.23 -14.85 17.06
CA SER A 763 30.36 -14.39 17.88
C SER A 763 29.89 -13.72 19.17
N GLN A 764 28.85 -12.89 19.08
CA GLN A 764 28.25 -12.17 20.20
C GLN A 764 27.59 -13.11 21.22
N VAL A 765 26.85 -14.12 20.74
CA VAL A 765 26.23 -15.13 21.61
C VAL A 765 27.27 -16.02 22.29
N GLN A 766 28.35 -16.37 21.59
CA GLN A 766 29.47 -17.06 22.22
C GLN A 766 30.12 -16.21 23.31
N GLU A 767 30.27 -14.90 23.09
CA GLU A 767 30.77 -13.96 24.09
C GLU A 767 29.87 -13.93 25.34
N TRP A 768 28.53 -13.92 25.17
CA TRP A 768 27.56 -13.99 26.27
C TRP A 768 27.71 -15.26 27.11
N LEU A 769 27.86 -16.41 26.44
CA LEU A 769 28.00 -17.71 27.10
C LEU A 769 29.35 -17.84 27.81
N THR A 770 30.38 -17.12 27.38
CA THR A 770 31.70 -17.07 28.04
C THR A 770 31.83 -16.02 29.15
N GLY A 771 30.90 -15.07 29.29
CA GLY A 771 30.91 -14.00 30.30
C GLY A 771 30.57 -14.46 31.73
N THR A 772 30.13 -13.59 32.63
CA THR A 772 29.60 -13.98 33.96
C THR A 772 28.10 -14.30 33.89
N THR A 773 27.54 -14.92 34.94
CA THR A 773 26.10 -15.23 35.01
C THR A 773 25.26 -13.94 35.02
N GLU A 774 25.74 -12.89 35.68
CA GLU A 774 25.11 -11.57 35.76
C GLU A 774 25.15 -10.83 34.42
N GLU A 775 26.25 -10.96 33.66
CA GLU A 775 26.34 -10.42 32.30
C GLU A 775 25.39 -11.17 31.36
N LEU A 776 25.36 -12.51 31.43
CA LEU A 776 24.42 -13.31 30.65
C LEU A 776 22.95 -12.95 30.98
N LYS A 777 22.63 -12.73 32.26
CA LYS A 777 21.33 -12.22 32.71
C LYS A 777 21.01 -10.87 32.04
N ALA A 778 21.91 -9.89 32.13
CA ALA A 778 21.71 -8.56 31.51
C ALA A 778 21.57 -8.62 29.98
N TYR A 779 22.32 -9.51 29.32
CA TYR A 779 22.16 -9.76 27.89
C TYR A 779 20.80 -10.40 27.58
N MET A 780 20.36 -11.38 28.36
CA MET A 780 19.05 -12.03 28.18
C MET A 780 17.87 -11.08 28.45
N GLU A 781 17.98 -10.12 29.38
CA GLU A 781 16.95 -9.08 29.61
C GLU A 781 16.66 -8.22 28.37
N THR A 782 17.66 -8.09 27.50
CA THR A 782 17.65 -7.17 26.36
C THR A 782 17.77 -7.88 25.02
N ALA A 783 17.88 -9.21 25.03
CA ALA A 783 18.09 -10.04 23.86
C ALA A 783 16.82 -10.09 23.00
N THR A 784 16.99 -9.91 21.70
CA THR A 784 15.92 -10.17 20.74
C THR A 784 15.59 -11.66 20.69
N PHE A 785 14.37 -12.01 20.26
CA PHE A 785 14.00 -13.40 20.01
C PHE A 785 14.98 -14.14 19.08
N TYR A 786 15.57 -13.43 18.09
CA TYR A 786 16.64 -13.96 17.23
C TYR A 786 17.88 -14.36 18.05
N GLN A 787 18.35 -13.49 18.93
CA GLN A 787 19.55 -13.73 19.74
C GLN A 787 19.33 -14.83 20.79
N LEU A 788 18.13 -14.91 21.38
CA LEU A 788 17.75 -16.02 22.26
C LEU A 788 17.69 -17.35 21.49
N GLY A 789 17.17 -17.33 20.26
CA GLY A 789 17.20 -18.51 19.38
C GLY A 789 18.62 -18.98 19.06
N VAL A 790 19.51 -18.06 18.70
CA VAL A 790 20.94 -18.36 18.46
C VAL A 790 21.65 -18.81 19.74
N LEU A 791 21.28 -18.27 20.91
CA LEU A 791 21.78 -18.67 22.23
C LEU A 791 21.45 -20.14 22.53
N TYR A 792 20.19 -20.52 22.45
CA TYR A 792 19.79 -21.91 22.71
C TYR A 792 20.36 -22.88 21.67
N GLU A 793 20.45 -22.48 20.40
CA GLU A 793 21.09 -23.28 19.34
C GLU A 793 22.60 -23.45 19.57
N THR A 794 23.29 -22.39 20.04
CA THR A 794 24.71 -22.44 20.37
C THR A 794 24.97 -23.40 21.54
N VAL A 795 24.11 -23.39 22.55
CA VAL A 795 24.18 -24.32 23.69
C VAL A 795 23.81 -25.76 23.28
N ALA A 796 22.82 -25.92 22.40
CA ALA A 796 22.39 -27.23 21.92
C ALA A 796 23.46 -27.94 21.06
N ASN A 797 24.29 -27.17 20.36
CA ASN A 797 25.36 -27.68 19.48
C ASN A 797 26.75 -27.69 20.15
N ALA A 798 26.85 -27.32 21.43
CA ALA A 798 28.11 -27.35 22.19
C ALA A 798 28.55 -28.80 22.49
N SER A 799 29.82 -28.99 22.88
CA SER A 799 30.24 -30.29 23.40
C SER A 799 29.46 -30.64 24.68
N PRO A 800 29.30 -31.93 25.06
CA PRO A 800 28.55 -32.31 26.26
C PRO A 800 29.01 -31.58 27.54
N ASP A 801 30.32 -31.38 27.67
CA ASP A 801 30.91 -30.68 28.81
C ASP A 801 30.58 -29.17 28.79
N GLN A 802 30.66 -28.52 27.62
CA GLN A 802 30.30 -27.10 27.45
C GLN A 802 28.79 -26.87 27.59
N GLN A 803 27.99 -27.80 27.12
CA GLN A 803 26.54 -27.76 27.22
C GLN A 803 26.11 -27.84 28.69
N ALA A 804 26.69 -28.74 29.49
CA ALA A 804 26.41 -28.83 30.92
C ALA A 804 26.74 -27.51 31.65
N GLU A 805 27.91 -26.93 31.37
CA GLU A 805 28.35 -25.64 31.93
C GLU A 805 27.40 -24.50 31.53
N TRP A 806 27.06 -24.39 30.25
CA TRP A 806 26.22 -23.31 29.74
C TRP A 806 24.75 -23.44 30.15
N ILE A 807 24.24 -24.65 30.31
CA ILE A 807 22.90 -24.91 30.85
C ILE A 807 22.81 -24.46 32.31
N GLU A 808 23.81 -24.81 33.12
CA GLU A 808 23.86 -24.39 34.52
C GLU A 808 23.89 -22.86 34.61
N LYS A 809 24.70 -22.20 33.79
CA LYS A 809 24.82 -20.74 33.73
C LYS A 809 23.55 -20.06 33.25
N LEU A 810 22.91 -20.57 32.19
CA LEU A 810 21.61 -20.08 31.72
C LEU A 810 20.52 -20.26 32.77
N THR A 811 20.56 -21.37 33.52
CA THR A 811 19.62 -21.64 34.62
C THR A 811 19.81 -20.61 35.73
N GLN A 812 21.06 -20.36 36.15
CA GLN A 812 21.35 -19.36 37.19
C GLN A 812 20.97 -17.95 36.72
N ALA A 813 21.30 -17.56 35.48
CA ALA A 813 20.92 -16.28 34.90
C ALA A 813 19.40 -16.12 34.83
N SER A 814 18.68 -17.19 34.50
CA SER A 814 17.21 -17.19 34.42
C SER A 814 16.53 -17.16 35.78
N VAL A 815 17.12 -17.78 36.80
CA VAL A 815 16.66 -17.63 38.19
C VAL A 815 16.85 -16.17 38.64
N LEU A 816 17.99 -15.55 38.31
CA LEU A 816 18.24 -14.13 38.60
C LEU A 816 17.30 -13.17 37.85
N LEU A 817 16.83 -13.55 36.66
CA LEU A 817 15.78 -12.83 35.92
C LEU A 817 14.42 -12.92 36.63
N ALA A 818 14.07 -14.11 37.11
CA ALA A 818 12.77 -14.41 37.69
C ALA A 818 12.60 -13.86 39.12
N SER A 819 13.69 -13.66 39.88
CA SER A 819 13.62 -13.20 41.27
C SER A 819 13.87 -11.69 41.41
N ASN A 820 12.82 -10.90 41.58
CA ASN A 820 12.93 -9.50 42.02
C ASN A 820 13.01 -9.33 43.56
N GLU A 821 12.90 -10.42 44.35
CA GLU A 821 13.02 -10.45 45.82
C GLU A 821 13.83 -11.68 46.30
N PRO A 822 14.46 -11.64 47.50
CA PRO A 822 15.22 -12.77 48.04
C PRO A 822 14.30 -13.95 48.39
N LEU A 823 14.38 -15.01 47.60
CA LEU A 823 13.69 -16.28 47.83
C LEU A 823 14.34 -17.06 48.99
N ASP A 824 13.55 -17.82 49.76
CA ASP A 824 14.13 -18.77 50.73
C ASP A 824 14.83 -19.93 50.00
N GLU A 825 15.77 -20.59 50.68
CA GLU A 825 16.64 -21.62 50.10
C GLU A 825 15.86 -22.80 49.48
N LYS A 826 14.65 -23.08 49.99
CA LYS A 826 13.80 -24.18 49.53
C LYS A 826 12.95 -23.78 48.33
N GLU A 827 12.53 -22.53 48.24
CA GLU A 827 11.81 -21.98 47.09
C GLU A 827 12.75 -21.69 45.91
N ALA A 828 13.95 -21.16 46.18
CA ALA A 828 15.02 -21.00 45.20
C ALA A 828 15.40 -22.35 44.55
N ALA A 829 15.59 -23.40 45.36
CA ALA A 829 15.90 -24.74 44.85
C ALA A 829 14.77 -25.32 43.96
N LYS A 830 13.50 -25.05 44.30
CA LYS A 830 12.35 -25.48 43.49
C LYS A 830 12.21 -24.69 42.19
N LEU A 831 12.52 -23.40 42.21
CA LEU A 831 12.49 -22.56 41.01
C LEU A 831 13.62 -22.95 40.06
N GLN A 832 14.83 -23.09 40.58
CA GLN A 832 16.01 -23.54 39.84
C GLN A 832 15.77 -24.91 39.18
N SER A 833 15.17 -25.87 39.89
CA SER A 833 14.85 -27.18 39.33
C SER A 833 13.80 -27.13 38.21
N ARG A 834 12.81 -26.22 38.30
CA ARG A 834 11.79 -26.02 37.27
C ARG A 834 12.36 -25.35 36.02
N ILE A 835 13.17 -24.31 36.21
CA ILE A 835 13.84 -23.59 35.13
C ILE A 835 14.85 -24.49 34.41
N ALA A 836 15.68 -25.22 35.17
CA ALA A 836 16.65 -26.17 34.61
C ALA A 836 15.95 -27.21 33.73
N LYS A 837 14.82 -27.76 34.19
CA LYS A 837 14.04 -28.73 33.42
C LYS A 837 13.47 -28.12 32.13
N LYS A 838 12.88 -26.92 32.20
CA LYS A 838 12.34 -26.25 31.00
C LYS A 838 13.43 -25.85 30.00
N LEU A 839 14.58 -25.40 30.48
CA LEU A 839 15.74 -25.09 29.63
C LEU A 839 16.28 -26.35 28.95
N GLN A 840 16.37 -27.46 29.69
CA GLN A 840 16.74 -28.76 29.15
C GLN A 840 15.75 -29.19 28.05
N ASP A 841 14.44 -29.09 28.31
CA ASP A 841 13.40 -29.40 27.32
C ASP A 841 13.52 -28.52 26.06
N LEU A 842 13.83 -27.22 26.21
CA LEU A 842 14.03 -26.27 25.11
C LEU A 842 15.31 -26.55 24.31
N ILE A 843 16.39 -26.93 24.98
CA ILE A 843 17.70 -27.23 24.36
C ILE A 843 17.64 -28.57 23.63
N GLU A 844 17.01 -29.59 24.23
CA GLU A 844 16.72 -30.86 23.57
C GLU A 844 15.78 -30.67 22.38
N ALA A 845 14.81 -29.77 22.50
CA ALA A 845 13.93 -29.41 21.39
C ALA A 845 14.71 -28.72 20.25
N SER A 846 15.69 -27.86 20.57
CA SER A 846 16.46 -27.03 19.63
C SER A 846 17.73 -27.71 19.07
N GLY A 847 18.16 -28.81 19.68
CA GLY A 847 19.34 -29.57 19.27
C GLY A 847 19.15 -30.36 17.97
N PRO A 848 20.23 -30.89 17.37
CA PRO A 848 20.21 -31.49 16.04
C PRO A 848 19.25 -32.68 15.88
N ASP A 849 18.87 -33.35 16.98
CA ASP A 849 17.91 -34.47 17.01
C ASP A 849 16.56 -34.15 17.65
N GLY A 850 16.34 -32.91 18.06
CA GLY A 850 15.12 -32.46 18.72
C GLY A 850 13.87 -32.43 17.82
N PRO A 851 12.67 -32.44 18.41
CA PRO A 851 11.43 -32.26 17.66
C PRO A 851 11.35 -30.93 16.88
N LEU A 852 12.18 -29.92 17.19
CA LEU A 852 12.26 -28.68 16.40
C LEU A 852 13.30 -28.74 15.27
N SER A 853 14.22 -29.71 15.27
CA SER A 853 15.22 -29.93 14.22
C SER A 853 14.84 -31.03 13.22
N ARG A 854 13.91 -31.92 13.60
CA ARG A 854 13.46 -33.03 12.75
C ARG A 854 12.29 -32.64 11.86
N SER A 855 12.57 -32.43 10.58
CA SER A 855 11.56 -32.55 9.52
C SER A 855 11.02 -33.99 9.45
N ARG A 856 9.73 -34.18 9.16
CA ARG A 856 9.08 -35.48 8.88
C ARG A 856 9.76 -36.29 7.76
N SER A 857 10.71 -35.71 7.02
CA SER A 857 11.53 -36.35 5.98
C SER A 857 12.94 -36.77 6.43
N GLY A 858 13.28 -36.66 7.72
CA GLY A 858 14.54 -37.19 8.26
C GLY A 858 15.83 -36.44 7.89
N SER A 859 15.76 -35.23 7.31
CA SER A 859 16.95 -34.40 7.07
C SER A 859 17.18 -33.44 8.23
N THR A 860 18.38 -33.48 8.80
CA THR A 860 18.84 -32.62 9.91
C THR A 860 19.43 -31.33 9.35
N THR A 861 18.57 -30.37 9.00
CA THR A 861 19.03 -28.99 8.80
C THR A 861 18.93 -28.28 10.14
N SER A 862 20.02 -28.34 10.91
CA SER A 862 20.19 -27.56 12.14
C SER A 862 20.20 -26.07 11.78
N SER A 863 19.06 -25.40 11.93
CA SER A 863 19.04 -24.04 12.48
C SER A 863 17.63 -23.50 12.63
N TRP A 864 17.45 -22.64 13.63
CA TRP A 864 16.22 -21.88 13.88
C TRP A 864 15.76 -21.06 12.64
N ARG A 865 16.69 -20.79 11.70
CA ARG A 865 16.47 -20.17 10.38
C ARG A 865 15.50 -20.96 9.49
N TYR A 866 15.42 -22.28 9.63
CA TYR A 866 14.47 -23.14 8.92
C TYR A 866 13.04 -23.04 9.51
N TRP A 867 12.89 -22.62 10.77
CA TRP A 867 11.61 -22.66 11.47
C TRP A 867 10.82 -21.35 11.33
N LEU A 868 11.51 -20.19 11.28
CA LEU A 868 10.89 -18.91 10.91
C LEU A 868 10.21 -18.97 9.53
N SER A 869 10.76 -19.74 8.58
CA SER A 869 10.17 -19.92 7.25
C SER A 869 8.92 -20.82 7.25
N ARG A 870 8.73 -21.72 8.24
CA ARG A 870 7.54 -22.60 8.35
C ARG A 870 6.45 -22.10 9.28
N SER A 871 6.73 -21.16 10.19
CA SER A 871 5.66 -20.46 10.94
C SER A 871 4.67 -19.68 10.05
N ARG A 872 4.99 -19.56 8.75
CA ARG A 872 4.30 -18.81 7.70
C ARG A 872 3.37 -19.62 6.77
N THR A 873 3.09 -20.91 7.00
CA THR A 873 2.21 -21.70 6.10
C THR A 873 0.82 -22.04 6.70
N GLY A 874 0.21 -21.14 7.49
CA GLY A 874 -1.23 -21.20 7.77
C GLY A 874 -1.74 -22.30 8.72
N SER A 875 -0.88 -23.05 9.42
CA SER A 875 -1.29 -24.04 10.45
C SER A 875 -1.09 -23.55 11.89
N THR A 876 -1.07 -22.25 12.13
CA THR A 876 -0.40 -21.68 13.33
C THR A 876 -1.25 -20.80 14.24
N THR A 877 -2.56 -21.05 14.38
CA THR A 877 -3.22 -20.65 15.64
C THR A 877 -2.78 -21.50 16.83
N THR A 878 -2.25 -22.71 16.61
CA THR A 878 -1.80 -23.61 17.68
C THR A 878 -0.32 -23.51 18.00
N THR A 879 0.57 -23.28 17.02
CA THR A 879 2.03 -23.36 17.23
C THR A 879 2.69 -22.02 17.54
N PHE A 880 2.17 -20.89 17.04
CA PHE A 880 2.56 -19.56 17.54
C PHE A 880 2.01 -19.33 18.96
N ARG A 881 0.77 -19.80 19.23
CA ARG A 881 0.28 -19.95 20.60
C ARG A 881 1.17 -20.87 21.41
N TYR A 882 1.69 -21.98 20.89
CA TYR A 882 2.61 -22.85 21.65
C TYR A 882 3.89 -22.11 22.08
N TRP A 883 4.49 -21.26 21.23
CA TRP A 883 5.65 -20.44 21.62
C TRP A 883 5.28 -19.24 22.49
N GLN A 884 4.14 -18.58 22.24
CA GLN A 884 3.62 -17.56 23.15
C GLN A 884 3.24 -18.16 24.50
N THR A 885 2.76 -19.41 24.56
CA THR A 885 2.43 -20.15 25.77
C THR A 885 3.70 -20.64 26.44
N ILE A 886 4.71 -21.14 25.72
CA ILE A 886 6.00 -21.50 26.32
C ILE A 886 6.73 -20.26 26.84
N HIS A 887 6.73 -19.16 26.09
CA HIS A 887 7.38 -17.91 26.49
C HIS A 887 6.59 -17.19 27.58
N ALA A 888 5.25 -17.15 27.51
CA ALA A 888 4.42 -16.68 28.62
C ALA A 888 4.58 -17.57 29.84
N ASP A 889 4.59 -18.89 29.72
CA ASP A 889 4.85 -19.83 30.81
C ASP A 889 6.30 -19.76 31.32
N TYR A 890 7.23 -19.15 30.58
CA TYR A 890 8.63 -18.90 31.00
C TYR A 890 8.79 -17.53 31.65
N MET A 891 7.98 -16.55 31.24
CA MET A 891 7.91 -15.22 31.86
C MET A 891 7.00 -15.23 33.11
N ASP A 892 6.04 -16.15 33.19
CA ASP A 892 5.14 -16.39 34.34
C ASP A 892 5.73 -17.34 35.41
N ALA A 893 6.76 -18.14 35.07
CA ALA A 893 7.41 -19.07 35.99
C ALA A 893 8.72 -18.51 36.52
#